data_AF-A0A8J6J0U4-F1
#
_entry.id   AF-A0A8J6J0U4-F1
#
_cell.length_a   1.000
_cell.length_b   1.000
_cell.length_c   1.000
_cell.angle_alpha   90.00
_cell.angle_beta   90.00
_cell.angle_gamma   90.00
#
_symmetry.space_group_name_H-M   'P 1'
#
loop_
_entity.id
_entity.type
_entity.pdbx_description
1 polymer ?
#
loop_
_entity_poly.entity_id
_entity_poly.type
_entity_poly.pdbx_seq_one_letter_code
_entity_poly.pdbx_strand_id
1 'polypeptide(L)'
;MRIKTEATKWIFLLLLLLQPLLLKAQSERYAVQTAPVHGLKKQPGEQLLQQLNSLENFNQLAPSQKVAQIGDILTGSEVNIYVAGQLQPLVTEVSYLVLGQLQGQNLSTLLINLAQSDSEELVRYVQVALWLYPLDSYRLLNQLRRSKQFPVAVLEQAAQRNELDQGWQFILNTAPTAAIKIQPLFHSASVTLFERQPNEQANVRFRPLGSQQWQIGLDLQWEPVRGALSGSIVHLQPATSYEVEITLFKPGQAAEQIQQSFSTRANSPPIDPNKVYHLADIYQGGKLDLNALHIQGSANGWAKIIGSPDTPIVAGEGDNAAIGIGDNSYILFENITVVGGRLNAISSYKAHHLWFNGCDISGWGRAPNIVKNGQYYESVEDQEPSNYDSAFALRRTGVVVVEHCHVHSPRAKANSWEFGHPKGPNAFLASANHPDPDFKGQIVLRHNRFYGSEQHRLNDVIEGESNVRMWGGFVRDSAIYDNYFAYANDDVVELDGGQSNILFYRNELEQGYCGISAIPNQLGPSYIFNNTIHHLGDERGRSWAAFKLGGLYAAPAGRTLIFNNLVLDQSANGVGASNFAQDYTYWSWVQNNIFINQAFWQNKGYAVIDNVGFGYFANNLMVNLQAEQPRVQGQIDVPYQFETQLPADFAKQLNQQQPAFTHLPVGPFAIDNFAPATDAGRSVVGIPAQGDNTP
;
A
#
# COMPACT_ATOMS: atom_id res chain seq x y z
N MET A 1 -0.19 39.62 50.53
CA MET A 1 -0.60 38.19 50.49
C MET A 1 -1.98 37.93 49.87
N ARG A 2 -2.97 38.85 49.95
CA ARG A 2 -4.32 38.64 49.37
C ARG A 2 -4.45 38.74 47.83
N ILE A 3 -3.51 39.36 47.13
CA ILE A 3 -3.59 39.55 45.66
C ILE A 3 -3.16 38.29 44.89
N LYS A 4 -2.26 37.46 45.45
CA LYS A 4 -1.82 36.20 44.81
C LYS A 4 -2.93 35.15 44.77
N THR A 5 -3.82 35.11 45.76
CA THR A 5 -4.93 34.15 45.86
C THR A 5 -6.10 34.43 44.91
N GLU A 6 -6.30 35.68 44.49
CA GLU A 6 -7.31 36.05 43.49
C GLU A 6 -6.84 35.65 42.08
N ALA A 7 -5.61 35.96 41.71
CA ALA A 7 -5.05 35.62 40.40
C ALA A 7 -5.06 34.10 40.12
N THR A 8 -4.74 33.28 41.14
CA THR A 8 -4.80 31.81 41.00
C THR A 8 -6.23 31.30 40.79
N LYS A 9 -7.23 31.94 41.42
CA LYS A 9 -8.65 31.58 41.23
C LYS A 9 -9.14 31.95 39.83
N TRP A 10 -8.76 33.11 39.30
CA TRP A 10 -9.12 33.52 37.94
C TRP A 10 -8.45 32.64 36.87
N ILE A 11 -7.19 32.24 37.06
CA ILE A 11 -6.51 31.28 36.18
C ILE A 11 -7.20 29.90 36.22
N PHE A 12 -7.59 29.43 37.40
CA PHE A 12 -8.31 28.17 37.56
C PHE A 12 -9.71 28.21 36.94
N LEU A 13 -10.42 29.34 37.07
CA LEU A 13 -11.72 29.56 36.40
C LEU A 13 -11.57 29.63 34.88
N LEU A 14 -10.52 30.29 34.37
CA LEU A 14 -10.22 30.36 32.94
C LEU A 14 -9.91 28.96 32.38
N LEU A 15 -9.14 28.14 33.10
CA LEU A 15 -8.85 26.75 32.74
C LEU A 15 -10.11 25.87 32.74
N LEU A 16 -11.01 26.06 33.71
CA LEU A 16 -12.31 25.37 33.78
C LEU A 16 -13.29 25.81 32.69
N LEU A 17 -13.21 27.07 32.24
CA LEU A 17 -14.03 27.60 31.14
C LEU A 17 -13.45 27.26 29.76
N LEU A 18 -12.13 27.08 29.66
CA LEU A 18 -11.43 26.66 28.45
C LEU A 18 -11.50 25.15 28.23
N GLN A 19 -11.61 24.34 29.29
CA GLN A 19 -11.71 22.88 29.18
C GLN A 19 -12.86 22.42 28.26
N PRO A 20 -14.11 22.89 28.39
CA PRO A 20 -15.20 22.53 27.49
C PRO A 20 -14.96 22.97 26.04
N LEU A 21 -14.31 24.12 25.83
CA LEU A 21 -13.96 24.63 24.50
C LEU A 21 -12.82 23.85 23.85
N LEU A 22 -11.83 23.42 24.63
CA LEU A 22 -10.74 22.52 24.22
C LEU A 22 -11.25 21.10 23.95
N LEU A 23 -12.16 20.59 24.80
CA LEU A 23 -12.86 19.32 24.58
C LEU A 23 -13.78 19.39 23.36
N LYS A 24 -14.45 20.53 23.12
CA LYS A 24 -15.29 20.74 21.94
C LYS A 24 -14.45 20.86 20.66
N ALA A 25 -13.38 21.65 20.68
CA ALA A 25 -12.44 21.76 19.57
C ALA A 25 -11.70 20.45 19.31
N GLN A 26 -11.33 19.68 20.35
CA GLN A 26 -10.86 18.31 20.19
C GLN A 26 -11.97 17.44 19.60
N SER A 27 -13.20 17.46 20.11
CA SER A 27 -14.29 16.62 19.58
C SER A 27 -14.69 16.96 18.13
N GLU A 28 -14.63 18.23 17.72
CA GLU A 28 -14.86 18.69 16.35
C GLU A 28 -13.68 18.31 15.44
N ARG A 29 -12.43 18.37 15.94
CA ARG A 29 -11.24 17.87 15.22
C ARG A 29 -11.26 16.35 15.09
N TYR A 30 -11.64 15.63 16.13
CA TYR A 30 -11.82 14.17 16.17
C TYR A 30 -12.92 13.70 15.21
N ALA A 31 -14.06 14.42 15.15
CA ALA A 31 -15.14 14.11 14.21
C ALA A 31 -14.76 14.31 12.73
N VAL A 32 -13.74 15.13 12.46
CA VAL A 32 -13.22 15.42 11.11
C VAL A 32 -12.03 14.50 10.74
N GLN A 33 -11.27 14.04 11.73
CA GLN A 33 -10.03 13.25 11.53
C GLN A 33 -10.25 11.74 11.46
N THR A 34 -11.41 11.21 11.86
CA THR A 34 -11.75 9.82 11.57
C THR A 34 -12.52 9.79 10.26
N ALA A 35 -11.89 9.37 9.15
CA ALA A 35 -12.70 8.81 8.06
C ALA A 35 -13.48 7.65 8.69
N PRO A 36 -14.83 7.70 8.68
CA PRO A 36 -15.58 6.74 9.45
C PRO A 36 -15.25 5.34 8.92
N VAL A 37 -14.72 4.47 9.79
CA VAL A 37 -14.82 3.02 9.58
C VAL A 37 -16.31 2.65 9.46
N HIS A 38 -17.16 3.44 10.14
CA HIS A 38 -18.62 3.50 10.03
C HIS A 38 -19.11 4.25 8.77
N GLY A 39 -18.66 3.81 7.60
CA GLY A 39 -19.04 4.38 6.32
C GLY A 39 -18.63 3.54 5.12
N LEU A 40 -18.06 2.35 5.34
CA LEU A 40 -17.91 1.37 4.25
C LEU A 40 -19.28 1.24 3.59
N LYS A 41 -19.33 1.51 2.29
CA LYS A 41 -20.49 1.13 1.50
C LYS A 41 -20.74 -0.36 1.74
N LYS A 42 -22.03 -0.68 1.77
CA LYS A 42 -22.50 -2.02 2.05
C LYS A 42 -21.80 -3.04 1.14
N GLN A 43 -21.31 -4.13 1.71
CA GLN A 43 -20.83 -5.30 0.96
C GLN A 43 -22.00 -5.90 0.16
N PRO A 44 -21.76 -6.79 -0.83
CA PRO A 44 -22.82 -7.29 -1.70
C PRO A 44 -24.03 -7.87 -0.97
N GLY A 45 -23.81 -8.65 0.09
CA GLY A 45 -24.89 -9.19 0.93
C GLY A 45 -25.69 -8.12 1.65
N GLU A 46 -25.03 -7.07 2.15
CA GLU A 46 -25.68 -5.94 2.80
C GLU A 46 -26.47 -5.07 1.80
N GLN A 47 -25.97 -4.90 0.57
CA GLN A 47 -26.67 -4.21 -0.51
C GLN A 47 -27.93 -4.97 -0.92
N LEU A 48 -27.79 -6.29 -1.11
CA LEU A 48 -28.91 -7.17 -1.42
C LEU A 48 -29.97 -7.14 -0.31
N LEU A 49 -29.57 -7.24 0.96
CA LEU A 49 -30.49 -7.10 2.10
C LEU A 49 -31.19 -5.74 2.12
N GLN A 50 -30.49 -4.65 1.79
CA GLN A 50 -31.10 -3.32 1.70
C GLN A 50 -32.13 -3.24 0.58
N GLN A 51 -31.79 -3.69 -0.62
CA GLN A 51 -32.70 -3.67 -1.78
C GLN A 51 -33.94 -4.51 -1.49
N LEU A 52 -33.79 -5.71 -0.92
CA LEU A 52 -34.93 -6.55 -0.54
C LEU A 52 -35.82 -5.91 0.52
N ASN A 53 -35.25 -5.24 1.51
CA ASN A 53 -36.02 -4.49 2.52
C ASN A 53 -36.76 -3.27 1.94
N SER A 54 -36.32 -2.75 0.78
CA SER A 54 -36.97 -1.64 0.10
C SER A 54 -38.12 -2.07 -0.82
N LEU A 55 -38.24 -3.37 -1.11
CA LEU A 55 -39.30 -3.90 -1.98
C LEU A 55 -40.63 -4.00 -1.24
N GLU A 56 -41.65 -3.32 -1.76
CA GLU A 56 -43.02 -3.47 -1.28
C GLU A 56 -43.50 -4.92 -1.48
N ASN A 57 -44.18 -5.46 -0.48
CA ASN A 57 -44.77 -6.81 -0.48
C ASN A 57 -43.78 -7.98 -0.61
N PHE A 58 -42.45 -7.77 -0.58
CA PHE A 58 -41.48 -8.87 -0.66
C PHE A 58 -41.77 -9.98 0.37
N ASN A 59 -42.12 -9.59 1.59
CA ASN A 59 -42.45 -10.55 2.66
C ASN A 59 -43.69 -11.42 2.37
N GLN A 60 -44.61 -10.95 1.52
CA GLN A 60 -45.85 -11.63 1.14
C GLN A 60 -45.66 -12.61 -0.02
N LEU A 61 -44.52 -12.56 -0.72
CA LEU A 61 -44.21 -13.46 -1.83
C LEU A 61 -44.07 -14.93 -1.37
N ALA A 62 -44.46 -15.86 -2.22
CA ALA A 62 -44.18 -17.28 -2.03
C ALA A 62 -42.66 -17.56 -2.10
N PRO A 63 -42.14 -18.65 -1.49
CA PRO A 63 -40.70 -18.93 -1.47
C PRO A 63 -40.03 -18.95 -2.86
N SER A 64 -40.66 -19.56 -3.86
CA SER A 64 -40.13 -19.60 -5.24
C SER A 64 -40.06 -18.21 -5.88
N GLN A 65 -41.02 -17.34 -5.57
CA GLN A 65 -41.04 -15.96 -6.05
C GLN A 65 -39.97 -15.11 -5.36
N LYS A 66 -39.69 -15.35 -4.07
CA LYS A 66 -38.57 -14.71 -3.36
C LYS A 66 -37.23 -15.06 -3.99
N VAL A 67 -37.01 -16.34 -4.31
CA VAL A 67 -35.79 -16.81 -4.99
C VAL A 67 -35.64 -16.15 -6.37
N ALA A 68 -36.71 -16.11 -7.16
CA ALA A 68 -36.71 -15.44 -8.46
C ALA A 68 -36.36 -13.95 -8.34
N GLN A 69 -36.99 -13.25 -7.40
CA GLN A 69 -36.72 -11.83 -7.14
C GLN A 69 -35.27 -11.56 -6.72
N ILE A 70 -34.67 -12.45 -5.93
CA ILE A 70 -33.25 -12.38 -5.56
C ILE A 70 -32.37 -12.59 -6.79
N GLY A 71 -32.70 -13.56 -7.64
CA GLY A 71 -32.01 -13.78 -8.91
C GLY A 71 -32.06 -12.57 -9.85
N ASP A 72 -33.23 -11.94 -9.98
CA ASP A 72 -33.41 -10.73 -10.79
C ASP A 72 -32.52 -9.60 -10.27
N ILE A 73 -32.49 -9.37 -8.96
CA ILE A 73 -31.61 -8.38 -8.34
C ILE A 73 -30.14 -8.65 -8.66
N LEU A 74 -29.68 -9.90 -8.52
CA LEU A 74 -28.29 -10.28 -8.78
C LEU A 74 -27.86 -10.03 -10.23
N THR A 75 -28.80 -9.98 -11.17
CA THR A 75 -28.53 -9.68 -12.60
C THR A 75 -28.71 -8.20 -12.96
N GLY A 76 -29.13 -7.37 -12.01
CA GLY A 76 -29.29 -5.95 -12.20
C GLY A 76 -27.96 -5.22 -12.39
N SER A 77 -27.97 -4.12 -13.13
CA SER A 77 -26.78 -3.31 -13.42
C SER A 77 -26.15 -2.63 -12.18
N GLU A 78 -26.85 -2.62 -11.05
CA GLU A 78 -26.34 -2.07 -9.78
C GLU A 78 -25.41 -3.04 -9.04
N VAL A 79 -25.45 -4.34 -9.38
CA VAL A 79 -24.59 -5.36 -8.77
C VAL A 79 -23.26 -5.39 -9.50
N ASN A 80 -22.17 -5.44 -8.74
CA ASN A 80 -20.83 -5.59 -9.30
C ASN A 80 -20.77 -6.87 -10.15
N ILE A 81 -20.29 -6.74 -11.40
CA ILE A 81 -20.30 -7.82 -12.40
C ILE A 81 -19.53 -9.07 -11.95
N TYR A 82 -18.40 -8.88 -11.25
CA TYR A 82 -17.64 -10.00 -10.68
C TYR A 82 -18.52 -10.76 -9.68
N VAL A 83 -19.16 -10.07 -8.75
CA VAL A 83 -20.03 -10.69 -7.74
C VAL A 83 -21.25 -11.35 -8.37
N ALA A 84 -21.90 -10.70 -9.33
CA ALA A 84 -23.05 -11.24 -10.05
C ALA A 84 -22.72 -12.56 -10.73
N GLY A 85 -21.57 -12.62 -11.44
CA GLY A 85 -21.10 -13.83 -12.11
C GLY A 85 -20.86 -15.01 -11.17
N GLN A 86 -20.46 -14.75 -9.92
CA GLN A 86 -20.23 -15.79 -8.92
C GLN A 86 -21.52 -16.24 -8.20
N LEU A 87 -22.41 -15.29 -7.89
CA LEU A 87 -23.60 -15.56 -7.06
C LEU A 87 -24.79 -16.09 -7.87
N GLN A 88 -24.95 -15.68 -9.12
CA GLN A 88 -26.12 -16.05 -9.93
C GLN A 88 -26.28 -17.57 -10.11
N PRO A 89 -25.20 -18.35 -10.37
CA PRO A 89 -25.32 -19.81 -10.47
C PRO A 89 -25.73 -20.50 -9.16
N LEU A 90 -25.60 -19.81 -8.02
CA LEU A 90 -25.87 -20.31 -6.66
C LEU A 90 -27.03 -19.57 -5.98
N VAL A 91 -28.01 -19.09 -6.76
CA VAL A 91 -29.13 -18.27 -6.27
C VAL A 91 -29.93 -18.94 -5.15
N THR A 92 -30.00 -20.28 -5.13
CA THR A 92 -30.69 -21.03 -4.08
C THR A 92 -29.98 -20.88 -2.73
N GLU A 93 -28.67 -21.10 -2.70
CA GLU A 93 -27.83 -20.93 -1.52
C GLU A 93 -27.79 -19.47 -1.06
N VAL A 94 -27.70 -18.52 -2.00
CA VAL A 94 -27.82 -17.07 -1.72
C VAL A 94 -29.14 -16.79 -1.02
N SER A 95 -30.25 -17.29 -1.58
CA SER A 95 -31.58 -17.04 -1.04
C SER A 95 -31.74 -17.58 0.37
N TYR A 96 -31.23 -18.78 0.67
CA TYR A 96 -31.27 -19.33 2.02
C TYR A 96 -30.58 -18.41 3.03
N LEU A 97 -29.34 -18.00 2.75
CA LEU A 97 -28.55 -17.16 3.67
C LEU A 97 -29.20 -15.79 3.85
N VAL A 98 -29.57 -15.13 2.76
CA VAL A 98 -30.12 -13.77 2.79
C VAL A 98 -31.51 -13.75 3.45
N LEU A 99 -32.39 -14.71 3.15
CA LEU A 99 -33.70 -14.79 3.80
C LEU A 99 -33.58 -15.10 5.30
N GLY A 100 -32.62 -15.94 5.70
CA GLY A 100 -32.31 -16.17 7.11
C GLY A 100 -31.86 -14.89 7.82
N GLN A 101 -31.02 -14.08 7.18
CA GLN A 101 -30.58 -12.79 7.72
C GLN A 101 -31.72 -11.76 7.79
N LEU A 102 -32.64 -11.73 6.82
CA LEU A 102 -33.85 -10.90 6.91
C LEU A 102 -34.75 -11.27 8.10
N GLN A 103 -34.69 -12.53 8.54
CA GLN A 103 -35.38 -13.01 9.75
C GLN A 103 -34.60 -12.74 11.05
N GLY A 104 -33.48 -12.01 10.98
CA GLY A 104 -32.67 -11.61 12.13
C GLY A 104 -31.63 -12.65 12.56
N GLN A 105 -31.40 -13.71 11.78
CA GLN A 105 -30.35 -14.68 12.09
C GLN A 105 -28.97 -14.14 11.69
N ASN A 106 -27.95 -14.42 12.51
CA ASN A 106 -26.56 -14.10 12.15
C ASN A 106 -26.04 -15.08 11.09
N LEU A 107 -25.26 -14.59 10.13
CA LEU A 107 -24.68 -15.39 9.05
C LEU A 107 -23.86 -16.59 9.56
N SER A 108 -23.03 -16.39 10.58
CA SER A 108 -22.24 -17.48 11.16
C SER A 108 -23.12 -18.54 11.81
N THR A 109 -24.21 -18.15 12.48
CA THR A 109 -25.20 -19.07 13.05
C THR A 109 -25.92 -19.86 11.97
N LEU A 110 -26.33 -19.21 10.87
CA LEU A 110 -26.96 -19.88 9.72
C LEU A 110 -26.04 -20.98 9.16
N LEU A 111 -24.77 -20.65 8.96
CA LEU A 111 -23.78 -21.63 8.47
C LEU A 111 -23.54 -22.75 9.49
N ILE A 112 -23.39 -22.42 10.77
CA ILE A 112 -23.20 -23.40 11.85
C ILE A 112 -24.37 -24.39 11.92
N ASN A 113 -25.60 -23.94 11.71
CA ASN A 113 -26.77 -24.82 11.68
C ASN A 113 -26.74 -25.80 10.49
N LEU A 114 -26.03 -25.48 9.40
CA LEU A 114 -25.82 -26.35 8.24
C LEU A 114 -24.64 -27.32 8.41
N ALA A 115 -23.89 -27.26 9.51
CA ALA A 115 -22.67 -28.05 9.69
C ALA A 115 -22.87 -29.58 9.65
N GLN A 116 -24.12 -30.06 9.76
CA GLN A 116 -24.47 -31.48 9.66
C GLN A 116 -24.82 -31.95 8.24
N SER A 117 -24.87 -31.03 7.26
CA SER A 117 -25.15 -31.34 5.85
C SER A 117 -23.98 -32.06 5.15
N ASP A 118 -24.20 -32.49 3.91
CA ASP A 118 -23.14 -33.05 3.07
C ASP A 118 -22.00 -32.04 2.86
N SER A 119 -20.77 -32.54 2.79
CA SER A 119 -19.56 -31.71 2.67
C SER A 119 -19.57 -30.80 1.43
N GLU A 120 -20.06 -31.27 0.29
CA GLU A 120 -20.07 -30.48 -0.95
C GLU A 120 -21.15 -29.39 -0.91
N GLU A 121 -22.28 -29.68 -0.27
CA GLU A 121 -23.32 -28.68 0.02
C GLU A 121 -22.81 -27.61 0.98
N LEU A 122 -22.13 -28.01 2.05
CA LEU A 122 -21.56 -27.10 3.03
C LEU A 122 -20.51 -26.16 2.40
N VAL A 123 -19.66 -26.69 1.50
CA VAL A 123 -18.72 -25.87 0.73
C VAL A 123 -19.43 -24.78 -0.06
N ARG A 124 -20.55 -25.09 -0.74
CA ARG A 124 -21.31 -24.08 -1.52
C ARG A 124 -21.87 -22.98 -0.64
N TYR A 125 -22.44 -23.31 0.52
CA TYR A 125 -22.96 -22.28 1.45
C TYR A 125 -21.86 -21.38 2.02
N VAL A 126 -20.72 -21.96 2.40
CA VAL A 126 -19.56 -21.16 2.85
C VAL A 126 -19.06 -20.29 1.69
N GLN A 127 -18.90 -20.84 0.50
CA GLN A 127 -18.46 -20.12 -0.70
C GLN A 127 -19.36 -18.92 -1.04
N VAL A 128 -20.69 -19.10 -0.99
CA VAL A 128 -21.65 -18.01 -1.18
C VAL A 128 -21.52 -16.96 -0.08
N ALA A 129 -21.37 -17.37 1.17
CA ALA A 129 -21.20 -16.42 2.27
C ALA A 129 -19.94 -15.56 2.09
N LEU A 130 -18.84 -16.12 1.59
CA LEU A 130 -17.61 -15.39 1.31
C LEU A 130 -17.80 -14.37 0.17
N TRP A 131 -18.54 -14.71 -0.89
CA TRP A 131 -18.83 -13.75 -1.98
C TRP A 131 -19.87 -12.68 -1.61
N LEU A 132 -20.79 -12.97 -0.70
CA LEU A 132 -21.72 -11.97 -0.14
C LEU A 132 -20.99 -10.99 0.77
N TYR A 133 -19.94 -11.42 1.47
CA TYR A 133 -19.20 -10.61 2.44
C TYR A 133 -17.68 -10.73 2.22
N PRO A 134 -17.16 -10.24 1.08
CA PRO A 134 -15.76 -10.40 0.69
C PRO A 134 -14.79 -9.79 1.71
N LEU A 135 -15.09 -8.59 2.25
CA LEU A 135 -14.24 -7.93 3.26
C LEU A 135 -14.18 -8.70 4.57
N ASP A 136 -15.22 -9.48 4.88
CA ASP A 136 -15.29 -10.30 6.09
C ASP A 136 -14.87 -11.75 5.88
N SER A 137 -14.45 -12.13 4.67
CA SER A 137 -14.21 -13.54 4.30
C SER A 137 -13.25 -14.25 5.24
N TYR A 138 -12.07 -13.66 5.50
CA TYR A 138 -11.08 -14.25 6.40
C TYR A 138 -11.56 -14.31 7.86
N ARG A 139 -12.27 -13.28 8.31
CA ARG A 139 -12.88 -13.25 9.65
C ARG A 139 -13.93 -14.35 9.79
N LEU A 140 -14.80 -14.52 8.80
CA LEU A 140 -15.83 -15.54 8.76
C LEU A 140 -15.20 -16.94 8.77
N LEU A 141 -14.24 -17.21 7.89
CA LEU A 141 -13.49 -18.49 7.88
C LEU A 141 -12.90 -18.81 9.25
N ASN A 142 -12.30 -17.82 9.91
CA ASN A 142 -11.71 -18.01 11.23
C ASN A 142 -12.77 -18.27 12.32
N GLN A 143 -13.92 -17.60 12.27
CA GLN A 143 -15.05 -17.85 13.16
C GLN A 143 -15.59 -19.28 12.99
N LEU A 144 -15.82 -19.72 11.75
CA LEU A 144 -16.28 -21.08 11.45
C LEU A 144 -15.27 -22.13 11.90
N ARG A 145 -13.96 -21.91 11.66
CA ARG A 145 -12.88 -22.79 12.14
C ARG A 145 -12.87 -22.90 13.67
N ARG A 146 -12.99 -21.78 14.39
CA ARG A 146 -12.99 -21.74 15.86
C ARG A 146 -14.21 -22.42 16.48
N SER A 147 -15.32 -22.51 15.76
CA SER A 147 -16.52 -23.24 16.24
C SER A 147 -16.26 -24.73 16.46
N LYS A 148 -15.24 -25.30 15.80
CA LYS A 148 -14.94 -26.74 15.75
C LYS A 148 -16.06 -27.62 15.17
N GLN A 149 -17.10 -27.02 14.59
CA GLN A 149 -18.21 -27.74 13.96
C GLN A 149 -17.98 -28.01 12.46
N PHE A 150 -16.99 -27.34 11.85
CA PHE A 150 -16.65 -27.46 10.44
C PHE A 150 -15.38 -28.29 10.25
N PRO A 151 -15.38 -29.27 9.33
CA PRO A 151 -14.14 -29.87 8.85
C PRO A 151 -13.25 -28.80 8.21
N VAL A 152 -11.95 -28.81 8.53
CA VAL A 152 -10.99 -27.84 7.96
C VAL A 152 -10.95 -27.91 6.44
N ALA A 153 -11.04 -29.11 5.86
CA ALA A 153 -11.07 -29.32 4.41
C ALA A 153 -12.23 -28.59 3.70
N VAL A 154 -13.39 -28.46 4.35
CA VAL A 154 -14.54 -27.70 3.80
C VAL A 154 -14.20 -26.22 3.70
N LEU A 155 -13.58 -25.66 4.74
CA LEU A 155 -13.18 -24.26 4.78
C LEU A 155 -12.07 -23.96 3.79
N GLU A 156 -11.10 -24.86 3.65
CA GLU A 156 -10.03 -24.79 2.65
C GLU A 156 -10.58 -24.81 1.23
N GLN A 157 -11.47 -25.76 0.94
CA GLN A 157 -12.05 -25.91 -0.39
C GLN A 157 -12.93 -24.71 -0.75
N ALA A 158 -13.72 -24.18 0.20
CA ALA A 158 -14.47 -22.94 -0.02
C ALA A 158 -13.53 -21.76 -0.28
N ALA A 159 -12.54 -21.54 0.58
CA ALA A 159 -11.55 -20.46 0.39
C ALA A 159 -10.84 -20.56 -0.97
N GLN A 160 -10.50 -21.77 -1.41
CA GLN A 160 -9.89 -22.02 -2.72
C GLN A 160 -10.83 -21.67 -3.88
N ARG A 161 -12.11 -22.05 -3.80
CA ARG A 161 -13.12 -21.71 -4.82
C ARG A 161 -13.41 -20.21 -4.91
N ASN A 162 -13.20 -19.48 -3.81
CA ASN A 162 -13.26 -18.02 -3.78
C ASN A 162 -11.92 -17.36 -4.12
N GLU A 163 -10.90 -18.12 -4.55
CA GLU A 163 -9.56 -17.64 -4.89
C GLU A 163 -8.82 -16.88 -3.78
N LEU A 164 -9.25 -17.06 -2.52
CA LEU A 164 -8.61 -16.43 -1.36
C LEU A 164 -7.19 -16.97 -1.16
N ASP A 165 -6.29 -16.12 -0.69
CA ASP A 165 -4.90 -16.50 -0.42
C ASP A 165 -4.85 -17.51 0.73
N GLN A 166 -4.46 -18.75 0.41
CA GLN A 166 -4.35 -19.89 1.34
C GLN A 166 -3.36 -19.63 2.50
N GLY A 167 -2.52 -18.59 2.40
CA GLY A 167 -1.70 -18.08 3.48
C GLY A 167 -2.48 -17.65 4.74
N TRP A 168 -3.81 -17.49 4.64
CA TRP A 168 -4.69 -17.15 5.76
C TRP A 168 -4.57 -18.10 6.96
N GLN A 169 -4.31 -19.39 6.73
CA GLN A 169 -4.13 -20.35 7.82
C GLN A 169 -2.88 -20.06 8.67
N PHE A 170 -1.81 -19.64 8.01
CA PHE A 170 -0.56 -19.29 8.66
C PHE A 170 -0.70 -17.96 9.40
N ILE A 171 -1.31 -16.96 8.77
CA ILE A 171 -1.56 -15.64 9.35
C ILE A 171 -2.33 -15.74 10.69
N LEU A 172 -3.26 -16.68 10.80
CA LEU A 172 -4.08 -16.87 12.00
C LEU A 172 -3.46 -17.80 13.05
N ASN A 173 -2.50 -18.65 12.67
CA ASN A 173 -1.79 -19.55 13.57
C ASN A 173 -0.45 -18.97 14.06
N THR A 174 0.08 -17.95 13.36
CA THR A 174 1.32 -17.24 13.69
C THR A 174 1.08 -15.79 14.07
N ALA A 175 -0.16 -15.42 14.44
CA ALA A 175 -0.37 -14.15 15.13
C ALA A 175 0.61 -14.14 16.32
N PRO A 176 1.44 -13.10 16.48
CA PRO A 176 2.46 -13.09 17.51
C PRO A 176 1.82 -13.40 18.86
N THR A 177 2.54 -14.12 19.72
CA THR A 177 2.09 -14.39 21.10
C THR A 177 1.81 -13.10 21.87
N ALA A 178 2.37 -11.97 21.41
CA ALA A 178 2.07 -10.63 21.90
C ALA A 178 0.86 -10.01 21.18
N ALA A 179 -0.07 -9.46 21.96
CA ALA A 179 -1.26 -8.74 21.47
C ALA A 179 -0.93 -7.46 20.66
N ILE A 180 0.32 -7.00 20.71
CA ILE A 180 0.84 -5.83 19.99
C ILE A 180 2.16 -6.16 19.30
N LYS A 181 2.34 -5.68 18.07
CA LYS A 181 3.64 -5.63 17.36
C LYS A 181 4.00 -4.18 17.05
N ILE A 182 5.23 -3.79 17.38
CA ILE A 182 5.83 -2.54 16.92
C ILE A 182 7.07 -2.87 16.10
N GLN A 183 7.12 -2.41 14.85
CA GLN A 183 8.25 -2.63 13.95
C GLN A 183 8.91 -1.28 13.60
N PRO A 184 10.04 -0.92 14.24
CA PRO A 184 10.74 0.31 13.91
C PRO A 184 11.57 0.19 12.63
N LEU A 185 11.57 1.28 11.87
CA LEU A 185 12.53 1.64 10.81
C LEU A 185 13.36 2.85 11.30
N PHE A 186 13.92 3.64 10.36
CA PHE A 186 14.74 4.82 10.68
C PHE A 186 13.89 6.02 11.11
N HIS A 187 12.88 6.34 10.30
CA HIS A 187 12.02 7.52 10.45
C HIS A 187 10.55 7.17 10.73
N SER A 188 10.27 5.91 11.00
CA SER A 188 8.92 5.43 11.24
C SER A 188 8.89 4.18 12.11
N ALA A 189 7.71 3.87 12.64
CA ALA A 189 7.43 2.61 13.28
C ALA A 189 6.01 2.16 12.96
N SER A 190 5.86 0.95 12.44
CA SER A 190 4.56 0.29 12.32
C SER A 190 4.06 -0.13 13.69
N VAL A 191 2.76 0.00 13.93
CA VAL A 191 2.08 -0.43 15.15
C VAL A 191 0.87 -1.27 14.75
N THR A 192 0.76 -2.49 15.28
CA THR A 192 -0.37 -3.38 15.02
C THR A 192 -0.87 -3.98 16.32
N LEU A 193 -2.16 -3.80 16.60
CA LEU A 193 -2.91 -4.45 17.67
C LEU A 193 -3.72 -5.60 17.08
N PHE A 194 -3.46 -6.82 17.52
CA PHE A 194 -4.17 -8.01 17.04
C PHE A 194 -5.45 -8.26 17.86
N GLU A 195 -6.29 -9.16 17.35
CA GLU A 195 -7.52 -9.62 17.99
C GLU A 195 -8.55 -8.50 18.25
N ARG A 196 -8.65 -7.57 17.30
CA ARG A 196 -9.55 -6.42 17.34
C ARG A 196 -10.83 -6.67 16.54
N GLN A 197 -11.81 -5.78 16.68
CA GLN A 197 -13.06 -5.81 15.92
C GLN A 197 -13.25 -4.53 15.08
N PRO A 198 -14.03 -4.56 13.98
CA PRO A 198 -14.23 -3.40 13.10
C PRO A 198 -14.84 -2.16 13.78
N ASN A 199 -15.54 -2.35 14.91
CA ASN A 199 -16.18 -1.27 15.68
C ASN A 199 -15.33 -0.76 16.85
N GLU A 200 -14.11 -1.28 17.01
CA GLU A 200 -13.12 -0.75 17.94
C GLU A 200 -12.30 0.36 17.26
N GLN A 201 -11.83 1.32 18.06
CA GLN A 201 -10.97 2.41 17.60
C GLN A 201 -9.73 2.50 18.48
N ALA A 202 -8.59 2.88 17.92
CA ALA A 202 -7.36 3.03 18.67
C ALA A 202 -6.64 4.33 18.28
N ASN A 203 -6.61 5.28 19.22
CA ASN A 203 -5.85 6.52 19.06
C ASN A 203 -4.41 6.31 19.50
N VAL A 204 -3.48 6.98 18.81
CA VAL A 204 -2.04 6.86 19.08
C VAL A 204 -1.49 8.21 19.51
N ARG A 205 -0.68 8.22 20.56
CA ARG A 205 0.24 9.33 20.85
C ARG A 205 1.62 8.79 21.14
N PHE A 206 2.65 9.58 20.84
CA PHE A 206 4.04 9.17 21.01
C PHE A 206 4.93 10.34 21.43
N ARG A 207 6.09 10.03 22.00
CA ARG A 207 7.11 11.03 22.34
C ARG A 207 8.50 10.38 22.44
N PRO A 208 9.58 11.14 22.20
CA PRO A 208 10.91 10.67 22.56
C PRO A 208 10.98 10.34 24.05
N LEU A 209 11.71 9.28 24.41
CA LEU A 209 11.85 8.85 25.80
C LEU A 209 12.42 10.00 26.66
N GLY A 210 11.75 10.30 27.76
CA GLY A 210 12.12 11.40 28.66
C GLY A 210 11.56 12.78 28.27
N SER A 211 10.99 12.94 27.07
CA SER A 211 10.24 14.14 26.71
C SER A 211 8.94 14.22 27.52
N GLN A 212 8.48 15.45 27.81
CA GLN A 212 7.15 15.68 28.39
C GLN A 212 6.08 15.97 27.33
N GLN A 213 6.49 16.29 26.10
CA GLN A 213 5.60 16.66 25.01
C GLN A 213 5.17 15.44 24.21
N TRP A 214 3.88 15.10 24.30
CA TRP A 214 3.24 14.09 23.48
C TRP A 214 2.86 14.66 22.12
N GLN A 215 3.15 13.91 21.07
CA GLN A 215 2.68 14.15 19.71
C GLN A 215 1.53 13.18 19.40
N ILE A 216 0.58 13.64 18.60
CA ILE A 216 -0.57 12.84 18.17
C ILE A 216 -0.18 12.07 16.91
N GLY A 217 -0.45 10.77 16.91
CA GLY A 217 -0.35 9.90 15.75
C GLY A 217 -1.69 9.77 15.04
N LEU A 218 -1.67 9.40 13.76
CA LEU A 218 -2.88 8.96 13.07
C LEU A 218 -3.45 7.72 13.75
N ASP A 219 -4.77 7.65 13.87
CA ASP A 219 -5.48 6.50 14.40
C ASP A 219 -5.11 5.20 13.66
N LEU A 220 -5.06 4.09 14.40
CA LEU A 220 -4.86 2.78 13.80
C LEU A 220 -6.09 2.40 12.97
N GLN A 221 -5.84 1.87 11.78
CA GLN A 221 -6.84 1.50 10.79
C GLN A 221 -7.28 0.05 10.96
N TRP A 222 -8.56 -0.21 10.74
CA TRP A 222 -9.09 -1.57 10.70
C TRP A 222 -8.47 -2.37 9.54
N GLU A 223 -8.03 -3.59 9.87
CA GLU A 223 -7.47 -4.55 8.93
C GLU A 223 -8.19 -5.90 9.11
N PRO A 224 -9.04 -6.31 8.15
CA PRO A 224 -10.01 -7.39 8.32
C PRO A 224 -9.44 -8.82 8.27
N VAL A 225 -8.29 -9.03 7.63
CA VAL A 225 -7.68 -10.36 7.45
C VAL A 225 -7.15 -10.90 8.76
N ARG A 226 -6.33 -10.10 9.47
CA ARG A 226 -5.81 -10.50 10.79
C ARG A 226 -6.78 -10.18 11.92
N GLY A 227 -7.82 -9.39 11.63
CA GLY A 227 -8.67 -8.81 12.66
C GLY A 227 -7.84 -7.91 13.58
N ALA A 228 -7.28 -6.85 13.01
CA ALA A 228 -6.31 -6.00 13.68
C ALA A 228 -6.63 -4.51 13.49
N LEU A 229 -6.13 -3.70 14.42
CA LEU A 229 -5.99 -2.26 14.24
C LEU A 229 -4.51 -1.98 13.97
N SER A 230 -4.18 -1.50 12.77
CA SER A 230 -2.79 -1.31 12.33
C SER A 230 -2.56 0.08 11.78
N GLY A 231 -1.34 0.61 11.94
CA GLY A 231 -0.94 1.85 11.32
C GLY A 231 0.53 2.15 11.50
N SER A 232 0.93 3.38 11.20
CA SER A 232 2.33 3.81 11.26
C SER A 232 2.49 5.17 11.91
N ILE A 233 3.56 5.29 12.70
CA ILE A 233 4.08 6.55 13.20
C ILE A 233 5.21 6.97 12.25
N VAL A 234 5.23 8.21 11.75
CA VAL A 234 6.23 8.69 10.78
C VAL A 234 7.00 9.90 11.34
N HIS A 235 7.95 10.42 10.56
CA HIS A 235 8.83 11.56 10.91
C HIS A 235 9.57 11.42 12.25
N LEU A 236 9.90 10.19 12.63
CA LEU A 236 10.71 9.89 13.80
C LEU A 236 12.19 10.22 13.55
N GLN A 237 12.92 10.47 14.63
CA GLN A 237 14.38 10.62 14.58
C GLN A 237 15.04 9.23 14.59
N PRO A 238 16.06 8.99 13.76
CA PRO A 238 16.86 7.75 13.80
C PRO A 238 17.58 7.57 15.13
N ALA A 239 17.94 6.32 15.46
CA ALA A 239 18.67 5.95 16.67
C ALA A 239 18.09 6.55 17.98
N THR A 240 16.77 6.70 18.05
CA THR A 240 16.08 7.38 19.15
C THR A 240 15.06 6.46 19.78
N SER A 241 15.03 6.41 21.11
CA SER A 241 14.02 5.68 21.86
C SER A 241 12.76 6.51 22.04
N TYR A 242 11.60 5.89 21.87
CA TYR A 242 10.28 6.50 21.98
C TYR A 242 9.41 5.73 22.98
N GLU A 243 8.48 6.47 23.58
CA GLU A 243 7.30 5.91 24.23
C GLU A 243 6.10 6.10 23.29
N VAL A 244 5.26 5.07 23.17
CA VAL A 244 3.97 5.13 22.50
C VAL A 244 2.88 4.77 23.49
N GLU A 245 1.79 5.52 23.45
CA GLU A 245 0.57 5.22 24.17
C GLU A 245 -0.58 5.09 23.17
N ILE A 246 -1.36 4.03 23.35
CA ILE A 246 -2.52 3.69 22.55
C ILE A 246 -3.73 3.72 23.47
N THR A 247 -4.72 4.52 23.13
CA THR A 247 -6.03 4.50 23.80
C THR A 247 -7.02 3.73 22.94
N LEU A 248 -7.44 2.56 23.42
CA LEU A 248 -8.35 1.64 22.75
C LEU A 248 -9.79 1.85 23.26
N PHE A 249 -10.70 2.11 22.33
CA PHE A 249 -12.13 2.29 22.60
C PHE A 249 -12.90 1.08 22.10
N LYS A 250 -13.62 0.44 23.03
CA LYS A 250 -14.51 -0.70 22.74
C LYS A 250 -15.96 -0.27 23.00
N PRO A 251 -16.91 -0.57 22.12
CA PRO A 251 -18.30 -0.16 22.32
C PRO A 251 -18.88 -0.64 23.65
N GLY A 252 -19.46 0.28 24.41
CA GLY A 252 -20.07 0.00 25.72
C GLY A 252 -19.08 -0.30 26.85
N GLN A 253 -17.78 -0.09 26.66
CA GLN A 253 -16.75 -0.33 27.68
C GLN A 253 -15.92 0.94 27.93
N ALA A 254 -15.22 0.97 29.07
CA ALA A 254 -14.25 2.02 29.36
C ALA A 254 -13.04 1.92 28.42
N ALA A 255 -12.43 3.07 28.09
CA ALA A 255 -11.21 3.09 27.29
C ALA A 255 -10.06 2.38 28.00
N GLU A 256 -9.31 1.58 27.25
CA GLU A 256 -8.13 0.85 27.72
C GLU A 256 -6.88 1.58 27.23
N GLN A 257 -5.89 1.78 28.10
CA GLN A 257 -4.60 2.38 27.74
C GLN A 257 -3.51 1.33 27.68
N ILE A 258 -2.75 1.33 26.59
CA ILE A 258 -1.61 0.45 26.35
C ILE A 258 -0.39 1.33 26.11
N GLN A 259 0.66 1.15 26.91
CA GLN A 259 1.93 1.86 26.76
C GLN A 259 3.05 0.89 26.40
N GLN A 260 3.90 1.28 25.45
CA GLN A 260 5.08 0.53 25.03
C GLN A 260 6.25 1.47 24.77
N SER A 261 7.45 0.90 24.66
CA SER A 261 8.65 1.62 24.22
C SER A 261 9.31 0.88 23.07
N PHE A 262 9.95 1.62 22.17
CA PHE A 262 10.72 1.09 21.04
C PHE A 262 11.87 2.04 20.69
N SER A 263 12.81 1.58 19.86
CA SER A 263 13.88 2.45 19.33
C SER A 263 13.94 2.37 17.81
N THR A 264 14.07 3.50 17.15
CA THR A 264 14.31 3.59 15.71
C THR A 264 15.71 3.11 15.36
N ARG A 265 15.90 2.69 14.10
CA ARG A 265 17.19 2.22 13.59
C ARG A 265 18.17 3.38 13.43
N ALA A 266 19.46 3.11 13.58
CA ALA A 266 20.51 4.06 13.25
C ALA A 266 20.70 4.18 11.73
N ASN A 267 21.12 5.36 11.25
CA ASN A 267 21.35 5.62 9.82
C ASN A 267 22.60 4.95 9.22
N SER A 268 23.24 4.06 9.96
CA SER A 268 24.26 3.14 9.47
C SER A 268 24.27 1.87 10.33
N PRO A 269 24.70 0.72 9.79
CA PRO A 269 24.87 -0.48 10.60
C PRO A 269 26.21 -0.43 11.37
N PRO A 270 26.34 -1.17 12.48
CA PRO A 270 27.64 -1.36 13.11
C PRO A 270 28.56 -2.15 12.17
N ILE A 271 29.81 -1.70 11.99
CA ILE A 271 30.80 -2.33 11.09
C ILE A 271 31.84 -3.07 11.92
N ASP A 272 32.16 -4.31 11.53
CA ASP A 272 33.31 -5.03 12.09
C ASP A 272 34.59 -4.50 11.42
N PRO A 273 35.52 -3.87 12.16
CA PRO A 273 36.74 -3.31 11.58
C PRO A 273 37.64 -4.38 10.92
N ASN A 274 37.47 -5.67 11.25
CA ASN A 274 38.22 -6.76 10.63
C ASN A 274 37.56 -7.31 9.36
N LYS A 275 36.36 -6.81 8.99
CA LYS A 275 35.60 -7.22 7.81
C LYS A 275 35.31 -6.05 6.88
N VAL A 276 36.30 -5.18 6.70
CA VAL A 276 36.30 -4.13 5.69
C VAL A 276 37.12 -4.60 4.50
N TYR A 277 36.48 -4.73 3.35
CA TYR A 277 37.08 -5.21 2.11
C TYR A 277 37.05 -4.10 1.06
N HIS A 278 38.20 -3.74 0.50
CA HIS A 278 38.23 -2.95 -0.73
C HIS A 278 37.98 -3.88 -1.90
N LEU A 279 37.08 -3.49 -2.80
CA LEU A 279 36.68 -4.32 -3.94
C LEU A 279 37.90 -4.69 -4.80
N ALA A 280 38.83 -3.76 -5.01
CA ALA A 280 40.06 -3.99 -5.77
C ALA A 280 40.94 -5.11 -5.21
N ASP A 281 40.83 -5.44 -3.92
CA ASP A 281 41.63 -6.51 -3.29
C ASP A 281 40.98 -7.89 -3.43
N ILE A 282 39.65 -7.94 -3.55
CA ILE A 282 38.87 -9.19 -3.56
C ILE A 282 38.31 -9.55 -4.93
N TYR A 283 38.24 -8.60 -5.86
CA TYR A 283 37.63 -8.77 -7.17
C TYR A 283 38.68 -9.09 -8.24
N GLN A 284 38.43 -10.15 -9.01
CA GLN A 284 39.37 -10.67 -10.02
C GLN A 284 38.79 -10.64 -11.45
N GLY A 285 37.70 -9.90 -11.67
CA GLY A 285 36.96 -9.87 -12.94
C GLY A 285 35.77 -10.85 -12.99
N GLY A 286 34.84 -10.61 -13.91
CA GLY A 286 33.60 -11.39 -14.05
C GLY A 286 32.59 -11.12 -12.93
N LYS A 287 31.83 -12.13 -12.53
CA LYS A 287 30.92 -12.06 -11.39
C LYS A 287 31.64 -11.94 -10.04
N LEU A 288 31.16 -11.03 -9.18
CA LEU A 288 31.46 -11.04 -7.75
C LEU A 288 30.54 -12.05 -7.04
N ASP A 289 31.11 -13.16 -6.58
CA ASP A 289 30.36 -14.23 -5.90
C ASP A 289 30.67 -14.26 -4.39
N LEU A 290 29.74 -13.78 -3.57
CA LEU A 290 29.96 -13.70 -2.13
C LEU A 290 29.92 -15.05 -1.41
N ASN A 291 29.26 -16.06 -1.97
CA ASN A 291 29.30 -17.41 -1.43
C ASN A 291 30.71 -17.99 -1.55
N ALA A 292 31.36 -17.77 -2.69
CA ALA A 292 32.73 -18.22 -2.92
C ALA A 292 33.75 -17.45 -2.06
N LEU A 293 33.49 -16.17 -1.80
CA LEU A 293 34.36 -15.32 -0.97
C LEU A 293 34.10 -15.48 0.53
N HIS A 294 33.01 -16.12 0.94
CA HIS A 294 32.58 -16.26 2.34
C HIS A 294 32.50 -14.93 3.09
N ILE A 295 32.09 -13.85 2.41
CA ILE A 295 31.96 -12.52 3.00
C ILE A 295 30.56 -12.35 3.56
N GLN A 296 30.47 -12.29 4.89
CA GLN A 296 29.26 -11.90 5.62
C GLN A 296 29.61 -11.39 7.03
N GLY A 297 28.72 -10.59 7.60
CA GLY A 297 28.88 -10.01 8.93
C GLY A 297 28.05 -10.71 10.01
N SER A 298 27.72 -9.96 11.04
CA SER A 298 26.77 -10.31 12.09
C SER A 298 25.97 -9.08 12.52
N ALA A 299 24.93 -9.26 13.32
CA ALA A 299 24.10 -8.16 13.82
C ALA A 299 24.89 -7.04 14.52
N ASN A 300 26.01 -7.39 15.19
CA ASN A 300 26.84 -6.44 15.94
C ASN A 300 28.06 -5.92 15.16
N GLY A 301 28.26 -6.40 13.92
CA GLY A 301 29.43 -6.08 13.11
C GLY A 301 29.26 -6.61 11.70
N TRP A 302 28.77 -5.75 10.82
CA TRP A 302 28.53 -6.05 9.41
C TRP A 302 29.85 -6.08 8.65
N ALA A 303 29.89 -6.88 7.58
CA ALA A 303 30.95 -6.79 6.59
C ALA A 303 30.70 -5.57 5.71
N LYS A 304 31.76 -4.82 5.37
CA LYS A 304 31.71 -3.66 4.47
C LYS A 304 32.54 -3.94 3.22
N ILE A 305 31.94 -3.77 2.05
CA ILE A 305 32.62 -3.83 0.75
C ILE A 305 32.64 -2.42 0.15
N ILE A 306 33.83 -1.90 -0.11
CA ILE A 306 34.06 -0.54 -0.60
C ILE A 306 34.56 -0.59 -2.04
N GLY A 307 33.79 -0.04 -2.98
CA GLY A 307 34.16 0.06 -4.38
C GLY A 307 34.77 1.40 -4.77
N SER A 308 34.99 1.53 -6.07
CA SER A 308 35.36 2.75 -6.77
C SER A 308 34.88 2.64 -8.22
N PRO A 309 34.53 3.76 -8.90
CA PRO A 309 34.32 3.77 -10.35
C PRO A 309 35.50 3.19 -11.15
N ASP A 310 36.72 3.22 -10.60
CA ASP A 310 37.93 2.65 -11.23
C ASP A 310 37.97 1.11 -11.18
N THR A 311 37.09 0.47 -10.41
CA THR A 311 36.99 -0.99 -10.28
C THR A 311 35.54 -1.42 -10.47
N PRO A 312 35.00 -1.31 -11.71
CA PRO A 312 33.64 -1.75 -11.98
C PRO A 312 33.57 -3.28 -11.93
N ILE A 313 32.48 -3.80 -11.36
CA ILE A 313 32.13 -5.22 -11.47
C ILE A 313 31.46 -5.41 -12.82
N VAL A 314 32.14 -6.09 -13.74
CA VAL A 314 31.64 -6.36 -15.09
C VAL A 314 31.34 -7.86 -15.21
N ALA A 315 30.06 -8.19 -15.36
CA ALA A 315 29.63 -9.57 -15.53
C ALA A 315 30.24 -10.20 -16.80
N GLY A 316 30.66 -11.46 -16.70
CA GLY A 316 31.10 -12.24 -17.84
C GLY A 316 29.95 -12.63 -18.77
N GLU A 317 30.30 -13.13 -19.95
CA GLU A 317 29.34 -13.71 -20.89
C GLU A 317 28.65 -14.92 -20.24
N GLY A 318 27.32 -14.86 -20.09
CA GLY A 318 26.52 -15.92 -19.47
C GLY A 318 26.29 -15.80 -17.96
N ASP A 319 26.97 -14.88 -17.27
CA ASP A 319 26.72 -14.63 -15.85
C ASP A 319 25.31 -14.10 -15.63
N ASN A 320 24.45 -14.90 -14.97
CA ASN A 320 23.07 -14.47 -14.65
C ASN A 320 23.02 -13.23 -13.77
N ALA A 321 24.06 -12.97 -12.97
CA ALA A 321 24.23 -11.72 -12.26
C ALA A 321 25.67 -11.27 -12.14
N ALA A 322 25.89 -9.95 -12.10
CA ALA A 322 27.20 -9.36 -11.86
C ALA A 322 27.62 -9.51 -10.39
N ILE A 323 26.68 -9.35 -9.45
CA ILE A 323 26.87 -9.64 -8.03
C ILE A 323 25.90 -10.74 -7.60
N GLY A 324 26.44 -11.88 -7.14
CA GLY A 324 25.69 -12.96 -6.52
C GLY A 324 25.92 -12.99 -5.02
N ILE A 325 24.88 -12.67 -4.24
CA ILE A 325 24.95 -12.62 -2.77
C ILE A 325 24.58 -13.97 -2.15
N GLY A 326 23.68 -14.74 -2.78
CA GLY A 326 23.11 -15.94 -2.15
C GLY A 326 22.21 -15.58 -0.97
N ASP A 327 22.38 -16.28 0.15
CA ASP A 327 21.71 -16.03 1.44
C ASP A 327 22.62 -15.29 2.45
N ASN A 328 23.83 -14.89 2.04
CA ASN A 328 24.74 -14.10 2.89
C ASN A 328 24.10 -12.80 3.34
N SER A 329 24.38 -12.43 4.59
CA SER A 329 23.64 -11.40 5.32
C SER A 329 24.56 -10.51 6.16
N TYR A 330 24.05 -9.35 6.61
CA TYR A 330 24.81 -8.33 7.35
C TYR A 330 25.97 -7.76 6.53
N ILE A 331 25.64 -7.19 5.36
CA ILE A 331 26.62 -6.69 4.38
C ILE A 331 26.24 -5.27 3.95
N LEU A 332 27.20 -4.36 4.03
CA LEU A 332 27.14 -3.01 3.50
C LEU A 332 28.01 -2.93 2.23
N PHE A 333 27.41 -2.56 1.11
CA PHE A 333 28.07 -2.18 -0.12
C PHE A 333 28.12 -0.66 -0.21
N GLU A 334 29.31 -0.10 -0.47
CA GLU A 334 29.52 1.33 -0.59
C GLU A 334 30.26 1.65 -1.90
N ASN A 335 29.69 2.56 -2.70
CA ASN A 335 30.29 3.08 -3.94
C ASN A 335 30.66 1.98 -4.96
N ILE A 336 29.74 1.04 -5.21
CA ILE A 336 29.95 -0.05 -6.18
C ILE A 336 29.43 0.33 -7.56
N THR A 337 30.29 0.28 -8.57
CA THR A 337 29.87 0.36 -9.98
C THR A 337 29.67 -1.04 -10.55
N VAL A 338 28.52 -1.29 -11.16
CA VAL A 338 28.11 -2.59 -11.72
C VAL A 338 27.70 -2.43 -13.17
N VAL A 339 28.26 -3.26 -14.04
CA VAL A 339 27.91 -3.32 -15.45
C VAL A 339 27.53 -4.75 -15.84
N GLY A 340 26.33 -4.90 -16.37
CA GLY A 340 25.89 -6.17 -16.92
C GLY A 340 25.18 -7.08 -15.91
N GLY A 341 25.25 -8.38 -16.22
CA GLY A 341 24.40 -9.42 -15.65
C GLY A 341 23.31 -9.78 -16.64
N ARG A 342 23.34 -11.04 -17.12
CA ARG A 342 22.42 -11.54 -18.15
C ARG A 342 20.97 -11.45 -17.70
N LEU A 343 20.66 -11.73 -16.44
CA LEU A 343 19.32 -11.53 -15.90
C LEU A 343 19.29 -10.29 -15.01
N ASN A 344 20.19 -10.22 -14.03
CA ASN A 344 20.14 -9.20 -12.99
C ASN A 344 21.50 -8.56 -12.75
N ALA A 345 21.57 -7.30 -12.34
CA ALA A 345 22.87 -6.76 -11.90
C ALA A 345 23.28 -7.34 -10.54
N ILE A 346 22.37 -7.26 -9.56
CA ILE A 346 22.57 -7.73 -8.19
C ILE A 346 21.47 -8.71 -7.84
N SER A 347 21.85 -9.89 -7.32
CA SER A 347 20.91 -10.94 -6.95
C SER A 347 21.17 -11.52 -5.57
N SER A 348 20.08 -11.81 -4.85
CA SER A 348 20.08 -12.58 -3.61
C SER A 348 18.87 -13.51 -3.54
N TYR A 349 18.94 -14.53 -2.71
CA TYR A 349 17.82 -15.42 -2.43
C TYR A 349 17.79 -15.78 -0.95
N LYS A 350 16.73 -15.36 -0.24
CA LYS A 350 16.57 -15.58 1.21
C LYS A 350 17.69 -14.96 2.06
N ALA A 351 18.30 -13.87 1.59
CA ALA A 351 19.22 -13.09 2.40
C ALA A 351 18.47 -12.14 3.34
N HIS A 352 19.18 -11.54 4.27
CA HIS A 352 18.65 -10.43 5.04
C HIS A 352 19.74 -9.44 5.49
N HIS A 353 19.35 -8.27 5.97
CA HIS A 353 20.30 -7.26 6.48
C HIS A 353 21.34 -6.90 5.41
N LEU A 354 20.86 -6.39 4.28
CA LEU A 354 21.70 -5.90 3.18
C LEU A 354 21.57 -4.39 3.08
N TRP A 355 22.67 -3.70 2.84
CA TRP A 355 22.69 -2.26 2.67
C TRP A 355 23.50 -1.90 1.44
N PHE A 356 22.90 -1.17 0.51
CA PHE A 356 23.55 -0.67 -0.70
C PHE A 356 23.53 0.84 -0.65
N ASN A 357 24.71 1.47 -0.65
CA ASN A 357 24.86 2.92 -0.58
C ASN A 357 25.75 3.41 -1.72
N GLY A 358 25.21 4.26 -2.59
CA GLY A 358 25.99 4.89 -3.66
C GLY A 358 26.35 3.95 -4.81
N CYS A 359 25.54 2.93 -5.10
CA CYS A 359 25.80 2.05 -6.25
C CYS A 359 25.39 2.70 -7.58
N ASP A 360 26.19 2.49 -8.62
CA ASP A 360 25.89 2.87 -10.00
C ASP A 360 25.73 1.58 -10.84
N ILE A 361 24.56 1.37 -11.44
CA ILE A 361 24.18 0.10 -12.06
C ILE A 361 23.63 0.32 -13.46
N SER A 362 24.24 -0.35 -14.45
CA SER A 362 23.82 -0.31 -15.85
C SER A 362 24.02 -1.62 -16.61
N GLY A 363 23.42 -1.73 -17.80
CA GLY A 363 23.70 -2.80 -18.78
C GLY A 363 23.17 -4.20 -18.44
N TRP A 364 22.33 -4.32 -17.39
CA TRP A 364 21.72 -5.60 -16.99
C TRP A 364 20.60 -6.04 -17.93
N GLY A 365 20.25 -7.33 -17.83
CA GLY A 365 19.15 -7.94 -18.57
C GLY A 365 19.58 -8.62 -19.86
N ARG A 366 18.67 -9.45 -20.39
CA ARG A 366 18.92 -10.29 -21.56
C ARG A 366 19.05 -9.45 -22.81
N ALA A 367 19.79 -9.98 -23.80
CA ALA A 367 19.88 -9.31 -25.09
C ALA A 367 18.55 -9.44 -25.85
N PRO A 368 18.06 -8.36 -26.50
CA PRO A 368 16.80 -8.36 -27.25
C PRO A 368 16.93 -9.05 -28.62
N ASN A 369 17.44 -10.28 -28.64
CA ASN A 369 17.85 -10.97 -29.87
C ASN A 369 16.67 -11.27 -30.81
N ILE A 370 15.53 -11.65 -30.24
CA ILE A 370 14.35 -12.07 -30.98
C ILE A 370 13.15 -11.20 -30.57
N VAL A 371 12.38 -10.73 -31.54
CA VAL A 371 11.14 -9.98 -31.30
C VAL A 371 9.97 -10.76 -31.88
N LYS A 372 8.99 -11.14 -31.04
CA LYS A 372 7.74 -11.77 -31.46
C LYS A 372 6.59 -10.87 -31.02
N ASN A 373 5.77 -10.40 -31.96
CA ASN A 373 4.65 -9.49 -31.70
C ASN A 373 5.02 -8.27 -30.82
N GLY A 374 6.20 -7.68 -31.04
CA GLY A 374 6.68 -6.51 -30.30
C GLY A 374 7.26 -6.80 -28.90
N GLN A 375 7.26 -8.06 -28.44
CA GLN A 375 7.88 -8.49 -27.19
C GLN A 375 9.23 -9.16 -27.43
N TYR A 376 10.17 -9.00 -26.50
CA TYR A 376 11.53 -9.54 -26.61
C TYR A 376 11.66 -10.94 -26.02
N TYR A 377 12.42 -11.79 -26.72
CA TYR A 377 12.76 -13.15 -26.33
C TYR A 377 14.27 -13.32 -26.44
N GLU A 378 14.86 -14.16 -25.60
CA GLU A 378 16.30 -14.39 -25.61
C GLU A 378 16.69 -15.34 -26.75
N SER A 379 15.88 -16.37 -26.99
CA SER A 379 16.03 -17.31 -28.10
C SER A 379 14.71 -17.56 -28.85
N VAL A 380 14.79 -18.24 -30.00
CA VAL A 380 13.61 -18.58 -30.81
C VAL A 380 12.75 -19.67 -30.15
N GLU A 381 13.37 -20.53 -29.33
CA GLU A 381 12.75 -21.63 -28.60
C GLU A 381 11.95 -21.18 -27.36
N ASP A 382 12.24 -19.98 -26.83
CA ASP A 382 11.55 -19.43 -25.67
C ASP A 382 10.04 -19.30 -25.93
N GLN A 383 9.26 -19.80 -24.97
CA GLN A 383 7.79 -19.77 -24.99
C GLN A 383 7.23 -18.50 -24.35
N GLU A 384 7.99 -17.86 -23.48
CA GLU A 384 7.60 -16.64 -22.76
C GLU A 384 8.57 -15.51 -23.07
N PRO A 385 8.09 -14.26 -23.16
CA PRO A 385 8.95 -13.10 -23.36
C PRO A 385 9.85 -12.88 -22.14
N SER A 386 10.96 -12.18 -22.36
CA SER A 386 11.86 -11.77 -21.29
C SER A 386 11.15 -10.79 -20.33
N ASN A 387 11.11 -11.16 -19.05
CA ASN A 387 10.55 -10.36 -17.96
C ASN A 387 11.35 -10.59 -16.67
N TYR A 388 11.24 -9.67 -15.71
CA TYR A 388 11.92 -9.73 -14.40
C TYR A 388 13.45 -9.68 -14.47
N ASP A 389 13.99 -9.04 -15.50
CA ASP A 389 15.42 -8.74 -15.57
C ASP A 389 15.69 -7.47 -14.74
N SER A 390 16.31 -7.63 -13.56
CA SER A 390 16.30 -6.56 -12.55
C SER A 390 17.69 -6.04 -12.22
N ALA A 391 17.84 -4.73 -12.02
CA ALA A 391 19.08 -4.22 -11.42
C ALA A 391 19.23 -4.80 -10.00
N PHE A 392 18.15 -4.80 -9.22
CA PHE A 392 18.07 -5.50 -7.93
C PHE A 392 17.02 -6.61 -7.96
N ALA A 393 17.44 -7.88 -8.05
CA ALA A 393 16.61 -9.06 -7.85
C ALA A 393 16.85 -9.68 -6.46
N LEU A 394 16.23 -9.10 -5.43
CA LEU A 394 16.40 -9.53 -4.04
C LEU A 394 15.24 -10.44 -3.61
N ARG A 395 15.25 -11.68 -4.11
CA ARG A 395 14.12 -12.61 -3.99
C ARG A 395 13.99 -13.22 -2.61
N ARG A 396 12.83 -13.08 -2.00
CA ARG A 396 12.55 -13.51 -0.61
C ARG A 396 13.57 -12.94 0.38
N THR A 397 14.13 -11.78 0.08
CA THR A 397 15.15 -11.12 0.89
C THR A 397 14.49 -9.98 1.67
N GLY A 398 14.89 -9.75 2.91
CA GLY A 398 14.25 -8.78 3.77
C GLY A 398 15.22 -8.02 4.68
N VAL A 399 14.77 -6.94 5.31
CA VAL A 399 15.66 -6.00 6.03
C VAL A 399 16.74 -5.47 5.07
N VAL A 400 16.32 -4.70 4.07
CA VAL A 400 17.21 -4.16 3.03
C VAL A 400 17.16 -2.65 3.04
N VAL A 401 18.31 -2.01 2.87
CA VAL A 401 18.41 -0.59 2.54
C VAL A 401 19.05 -0.45 1.17
N VAL A 402 18.42 0.29 0.27
CA VAL A 402 19.03 0.76 -0.98
C VAL A 402 18.95 2.28 -0.95
N GLU A 403 20.11 2.94 -0.94
CA GLU A 403 20.16 4.38 -0.89
C GLU A 403 21.26 5.01 -1.72
N HIS A 404 21.01 6.24 -2.18
CA HIS A 404 21.91 6.99 -3.05
C HIS A 404 22.34 6.20 -4.31
N CYS A 405 21.57 5.19 -4.70
CA CYS A 405 21.87 4.35 -5.85
C CYS A 405 21.28 4.96 -7.12
N HIS A 406 22.01 4.77 -8.20
CA HIS A 406 21.65 5.20 -9.55
C HIS A 406 21.52 3.95 -10.42
N VAL A 407 20.30 3.69 -10.90
CA VAL A 407 19.99 2.55 -11.76
C VAL A 407 19.49 3.08 -13.08
N HIS A 408 20.20 2.77 -14.16
CA HIS A 408 19.89 3.33 -15.48
C HIS A 408 20.39 2.45 -16.63
N SER A 409 19.85 2.69 -17.82
CA SER A 409 20.36 2.05 -19.06
C SER A 409 20.36 0.52 -19.00
N PRO A 410 19.18 -0.13 -18.85
CA PRO A 410 19.08 -1.58 -19.05
C PRO A 410 19.52 -1.96 -20.47
N ARG A 411 19.89 -3.22 -20.69
CA ARG A 411 20.33 -3.72 -21.99
C ARG A 411 19.20 -3.78 -23.02
N ALA A 412 18.03 -4.23 -22.59
CA ALA A 412 16.82 -4.30 -23.40
C ALA A 412 15.81 -3.25 -22.96
N LYS A 413 14.73 -3.11 -23.73
CA LYS A 413 13.57 -2.29 -23.36
C LYS A 413 12.36 -3.20 -23.12
N ALA A 414 11.37 -2.72 -22.38
CA ALA A 414 10.07 -3.38 -22.33
C ALA A 414 9.21 -3.03 -23.55
N ASN A 415 8.29 -3.91 -23.94
CA ASN A 415 7.22 -3.55 -24.87
C ASN A 415 6.20 -2.60 -24.21
N SER A 416 5.47 -1.82 -24.99
CA SER A 416 4.25 -1.15 -24.50
C SER A 416 3.02 -2.05 -24.60
N TRP A 417 1.96 -1.54 -23.98
CA TRP A 417 0.58 -2.01 -24.07
C TRP A 417 0.00 -2.10 -25.51
N GLU A 418 0.70 -1.65 -26.56
CA GLU A 418 0.30 -1.95 -27.96
C GLU A 418 0.46 -3.44 -28.28
N PHE A 419 1.42 -4.09 -27.61
CA PHE A 419 1.84 -5.46 -27.84
C PHE A 419 1.42 -6.41 -26.70
N GLY A 420 0.44 -6.01 -25.91
CA GLY A 420 0.02 -6.70 -24.68
C GLY A 420 0.70 -6.14 -23.43
N HIS A 421 0.47 -6.79 -22.28
CA HIS A 421 1.06 -6.36 -21.00
C HIS A 421 2.58 -6.15 -21.16
N PRO A 422 3.13 -5.01 -20.71
CA PRO A 422 4.57 -4.77 -20.73
C PRO A 422 5.33 -5.89 -20.04
N LYS A 423 6.38 -6.36 -20.72
CA LYS A 423 7.34 -7.35 -20.25
C LYS A 423 8.74 -6.84 -20.55
N GLY A 424 9.64 -6.92 -19.58
CA GLY A 424 11.00 -6.44 -19.77
C GLY A 424 11.77 -6.24 -18.47
N PRO A 425 12.78 -5.36 -18.51
CA PRO A 425 13.60 -5.08 -17.33
C PRO A 425 12.92 -4.11 -16.38
N ASN A 426 13.22 -4.26 -15.09
CA ASN A 426 12.87 -3.33 -14.00
C ASN A 426 14.13 -2.89 -13.25
N ALA A 427 14.03 -1.83 -12.43
CA ALA A 427 15.13 -1.42 -11.57
C ALA A 427 15.17 -2.22 -10.26
N PHE A 428 14.00 -2.47 -9.66
CA PHE A 428 13.89 -3.21 -8.42
C PHE A 428 12.73 -4.19 -8.45
N LEU A 429 13.00 -5.47 -8.18
CA LEU A 429 11.99 -6.49 -8.01
C LEU A 429 11.64 -6.65 -6.53
N ALA A 430 10.45 -6.21 -6.14
CA ALA A 430 9.94 -6.34 -4.78
C ALA A 430 9.47 -7.77 -4.51
N SER A 431 10.26 -8.50 -3.71
CA SER A 431 9.97 -9.88 -3.29
C SER A 431 10.38 -10.07 -1.82
N ALA A 432 9.72 -9.36 -0.91
CA ALA A 432 10.16 -9.27 0.49
C ALA A 432 9.62 -10.38 1.41
N ASN A 433 9.16 -11.51 0.84
CA ASN A 433 8.62 -12.66 1.58
C ASN A 433 9.71 -13.60 2.09
N HIS A 434 10.55 -13.07 2.97
CA HIS A 434 11.56 -13.86 3.66
C HIS A 434 10.93 -15.05 4.41
N PRO A 435 11.52 -16.26 4.38
CA PRO A 435 10.97 -17.43 5.09
C PRO A 435 10.85 -17.23 6.60
N ASP A 436 11.83 -16.56 7.21
CA ASP A 436 11.75 -16.11 8.61
C ASP A 436 10.80 -14.90 8.70
N PRO A 437 9.70 -14.99 9.48
CA PRO A 437 8.79 -13.88 9.70
C PRO A 437 9.49 -12.61 10.17
N ASP A 438 10.50 -12.68 11.03
CA ASP A 438 11.14 -11.51 11.63
C ASP A 438 11.88 -10.66 10.60
N PHE A 439 12.22 -11.23 9.43
CA PHE A 439 12.88 -10.52 8.35
C PHE A 439 11.95 -10.18 7.17
N LYS A 440 10.67 -10.61 7.18
CA LYS A 440 9.74 -10.23 6.10
C LYS A 440 9.58 -8.72 5.97
N GLY A 441 9.55 -8.24 4.74
CA GLY A 441 9.41 -6.81 4.44
C GLY A 441 10.65 -6.02 4.85
N GLN A 442 10.43 -4.88 5.52
CA GLN A 442 11.50 -4.02 6.04
C GLN A 442 12.48 -3.57 4.96
N ILE A 443 11.97 -3.36 3.75
CA ILE A 443 12.73 -2.78 2.64
C ILE A 443 12.66 -1.27 2.76
N VAL A 444 13.81 -0.61 2.68
CA VAL A 444 13.91 0.84 2.64
C VAL A 444 14.61 1.25 1.36
N LEU A 445 13.89 1.97 0.50
CA LEU A 445 14.45 2.58 -0.71
C LEU A 445 14.44 4.10 -0.48
N ARG A 446 15.61 4.73 -0.39
CA ARG A 446 15.69 6.19 -0.17
C ARG A 446 16.74 6.91 -0.98
N HIS A 447 16.49 8.15 -1.38
CA HIS A 447 17.49 8.98 -2.06
C HIS A 447 18.04 8.36 -3.36
N ASN A 448 17.27 7.50 -4.03
CA ASN A 448 17.69 6.81 -5.24
C ASN A 448 17.20 7.53 -6.51
N ARG A 449 17.87 7.26 -7.63
CA ARG A 449 17.41 7.61 -8.98
C ARG A 449 17.34 6.34 -9.82
N PHE A 450 16.14 5.83 -10.05
CA PHE A 450 15.93 4.64 -10.90
C PHE A 450 15.12 5.03 -12.12
N TYR A 451 15.70 4.86 -13.31
CA TYR A 451 15.01 5.27 -14.53
C TYR A 451 15.47 4.52 -15.78
N GLY A 452 14.54 4.31 -16.71
CA GLY A 452 14.83 3.90 -18.08
C GLY A 452 15.23 5.09 -18.96
N SER A 453 15.00 5.02 -20.26
CA SER A 453 15.03 6.18 -21.15
C SER A 453 13.93 6.06 -22.20
N GLU A 454 13.68 7.11 -22.99
CA GLU A 454 12.72 7.05 -24.09
C GLU A 454 12.96 5.85 -25.04
N GLN A 455 14.23 5.48 -25.25
CA GLN A 455 14.60 4.36 -26.12
C GLN A 455 14.69 3.02 -25.36
N HIS A 456 14.94 3.05 -24.05
CA HIS A 456 15.10 1.86 -23.20
C HIS A 456 14.25 1.97 -21.93
N ARG A 457 12.93 1.97 -22.12
CA ARG A 457 11.96 2.02 -21.02
C ARG A 457 11.92 0.70 -20.27
N LEU A 458 11.71 0.80 -18.96
CA LEU A 458 11.45 -0.34 -18.08
C LEU A 458 10.01 -0.84 -18.30
N ASN A 459 9.68 -2.05 -17.85
CA ASN A 459 8.26 -2.42 -17.73
C ASN A 459 7.63 -1.56 -16.64
N ASP A 460 8.11 -1.75 -15.42
CA ASP A 460 7.87 -0.99 -14.21
C ASP A 460 9.24 -0.54 -13.66
N VAL A 461 9.32 0.61 -12.99
CA VAL A 461 10.58 0.97 -12.32
C VAL A 461 10.78 0.06 -11.11
N ILE A 462 9.71 -0.11 -10.32
CA ILE A 462 9.62 -1.09 -9.24
C ILE A 462 8.51 -2.07 -9.61
N GLU A 463 8.88 -3.32 -9.87
CA GLU A 463 7.95 -4.41 -10.20
C GLU A 463 7.72 -5.29 -8.97
N GLY A 464 6.47 -5.72 -8.73
CA GLY A 464 6.10 -6.66 -7.70
C GLY A 464 6.23 -8.11 -8.15
N GLU A 465 6.64 -8.99 -7.25
CA GLU A 465 6.45 -10.44 -7.42
C GLU A 465 5.20 -10.89 -6.66
N SER A 466 4.34 -11.69 -7.31
CA SER A 466 3.15 -12.31 -6.70
C SER A 466 2.09 -11.31 -6.22
N ASN A 467 1.73 -10.34 -7.07
CA ASN A 467 0.85 -9.18 -6.81
C ASN A 467 -0.50 -9.53 -6.15
N VAL A 468 -1.00 -10.75 -6.34
CA VAL A 468 -2.31 -11.20 -5.81
C VAL A 468 -2.22 -11.90 -4.46
N ARG A 469 -1.05 -11.89 -3.82
CA ARG A 469 -0.78 -12.63 -2.58
C ARG A 469 -0.49 -11.69 -1.42
N MET A 470 -0.90 -12.07 -0.22
CA MET A 470 -0.62 -11.36 1.04
C MET A 470 0.88 -11.27 1.35
N TRP A 471 1.66 -12.10 0.68
CA TRP A 471 3.10 -12.13 0.74
C TRP A 471 3.78 -11.60 -0.53
N GLY A 472 3.03 -11.01 -1.45
CA GLY A 472 3.57 -10.37 -2.66
C GLY A 472 4.21 -9.01 -2.38
N GLY A 473 5.08 -8.59 -3.29
CA GLY A 473 5.68 -7.26 -3.31
C GLY A 473 6.55 -6.96 -2.08
N PHE A 474 6.34 -5.78 -1.51
CA PHE A 474 7.02 -5.33 -0.29
C PHE A 474 6.53 -6.01 0.99
N VAL A 475 5.42 -6.75 0.94
CA VAL A 475 4.80 -7.49 2.05
C VAL A 475 4.33 -6.59 3.20
N ARG A 476 5.27 -6.05 3.99
CA ARG A 476 4.99 -5.27 5.19
C ARG A 476 6.11 -4.35 5.62
N ASP A 477 5.78 -3.40 6.51
CA ASP A 477 6.71 -2.65 7.34
C ASP A 477 7.89 -2.05 6.54
N SER A 478 7.62 -1.52 5.34
CA SER A 478 8.63 -1.03 4.39
C SER A 478 8.40 0.45 4.08
N ALA A 479 9.47 1.18 3.72
CA ALA A 479 9.41 2.61 3.47
C ALA A 479 10.18 3.01 2.20
N ILE A 480 9.51 3.67 1.26
CA ILE A 480 10.05 4.10 -0.01
C ILE A 480 9.90 5.62 -0.07
N TYR A 481 11.01 6.35 0.03
CA TYR A 481 10.94 7.81 0.14
C TYR A 481 12.11 8.60 -0.42
N ASP A 482 11.86 9.85 -0.79
CA ASP A 482 12.88 10.76 -1.32
C ASP A 482 13.60 10.19 -2.57
N ASN A 483 12.89 9.43 -3.41
CA ASN A 483 13.44 8.87 -4.66
C ASN A 483 12.90 9.59 -5.90
N TYR A 484 13.61 9.42 -7.01
CA TYR A 484 13.17 9.77 -8.36
C TYR A 484 12.98 8.49 -9.20
N PHE A 485 11.79 8.31 -9.77
CA PHE A 485 11.44 7.14 -10.59
C PHE A 485 10.83 7.56 -11.93
N ALA A 486 11.34 7.02 -13.04
CA ALA A 486 10.85 7.39 -14.37
C ALA A 486 11.04 6.33 -15.47
N TYR A 487 10.32 6.52 -16.58
CA TYR A 487 10.44 5.78 -17.84
C TYR A 487 10.00 4.30 -17.76
N ALA A 488 8.79 4.08 -17.28
CA ALA A 488 8.07 2.82 -17.34
C ALA A 488 7.13 2.75 -18.56
N ASN A 489 6.86 1.55 -19.06
CA ASN A 489 5.83 1.28 -20.06
C ASN A 489 4.52 0.77 -19.44
N ASP A 490 4.55 0.31 -18.19
CA ASP A 490 3.40 0.03 -17.34
C ASP A 490 3.36 1.01 -16.15
N ASP A 491 3.43 0.53 -14.92
CA ASP A 491 3.33 1.37 -13.72
C ASP A 491 4.73 1.87 -13.34
N VAL A 492 4.89 3.13 -12.91
CA VAL A 492 6.21 3.57 -12.39
C VAL A 492 6.56 2.73 -11.16
N VAL A 493 5.59 2.50 -10.26
CA VAL A 493 5.78 1.66 -9.07
C VAL A 493 4.58 0.73 -8.86
N GLU A 494 4.85 -0.56 -8.66
CA GLU A 494 3.91 -1.49 -8.06
C GLU A 494 4.15 -1.63 -6.55
N LEU A 495 3.10 -1.36 -5.77
CA LEU A 495 3.04 -1.71 -4.33
C LEU A 495 2.29 -3.03 -4.08
N ASP A 496 1.68 -3.59 -5.12
CA ASP A 496 0.70 -4.67 -5.11
C ASP A 496 1.02 -5.85 -4.17
N GLY A 497 -0.03 -6.52 -3.70
CA GLY A 497 0.09 -7.65 -2.79
C GLY A 497 -0.03 -7.24 -1.33
N GLY A 498 0.90 -7.68 -0.47
CA GLY A 498 0.73 -7.66 0.99
C GLY A 498 0.45 -6.29 1.59
N GLN A 499 1.16 -5.26 1.15
CA GLN A 499 0.84 -3.85 1.44
C GLN A 499 0.59 -3.47 2.92
N SER A 500 1.15 -4.19 3.90
CA SER A 500 0.84 -3.93 5.32
C SER A 500 1.80 -2.93 5.98
N ASN A 501 1.32 -1.73 6.30
CA ASN A 501 2.14 -0.61 6.77
C ASN A 501 3.28 -0.29 5.79
N ILE A 502 2.97 -0.26 4.49
CA ILE A 502 3.88 0.25 3.48
C ILE A 502 3.77 1.77 3.45
N LEU A 503 4.91 2.45 3.50
CA LEU A 503 5.00 3.91 3.44
C LEU A 503 5.65 4.29 2.11
N PHE A 504 4.95 5.03 1.27
CA PHE A 504 5.46 5.56 0.01
C PHE A 504 5.31 7.08 -0.01
N TYR A 505 6.41 7.82 0.20
CA TYR A 505 6.32 9.26 0.40
C TYR A 505 7.48 10.09 -0.10
N ARG A 506 7.20 11.35 -0.49
CA ARG A 506 8.23 12.28 -0.98
C ARG A 506 9.01 11.75 -2.20
N ASN A 507 8.37 10.94 -3.03
CA ASN A 507 8.96 10.50 -4.29
C ASN A 507 8.47 11.38 -5.45
N GLU A 508 9.34 11.55 -6.44
CA GLU A 508 9.05 12.16 -7.73
C GLU A 508 8.86 11.05 -8.77
N LEU A 509 7.71 11.06 -9.46
CA LEU A 509 7.35 10.07 -10.45
C LEU A 509 6.93 10.75 -11.75
N GLU A 510 7.50 10.31 -12.86
CA GLU A 510 7.11 10.76 -14.19
C GLU A 510 7.28 9.66 -15.25
N GLN A 511 6.77 9.90 -16.46
CA GLN A 511 7.04 9.03 -17.61
C GLN A 511 6.67 7.55 -17.35
N GLY A 512 5.45 7.28 -16.92
CA GLY A 512 4.89 5.91 -16.84
C GLY A 512 3.48 5.85 -17.40
N TYR A 513 2.99 4.66 -17.76
CA TYR A 513 1.58 4.49 -18.13
C TYR A 513 0.69 4.80 -16.91
N CYS A 514 1.03 4.30 -15.73
CA CYS A 514 0.48 4.78 -14.47
C CYS A 514 1.59 5.30 -13.55
N GLY A 515 1.22 6.12 -12.55
CA GLY A 515 2.12 6.50 -11.47
C GLY A 515 2.36 5.34 -10.51
N ILE A 516 1.41 5.10 -9.62
CA ILE A 516 1.51 4.09 -8.55
C ILE A 516 0.36 3.11 -8.67
N SER A 517 0.71 1.82 -8.75
CA SER A 517 -0.23 0.71 -8.62
C SER A 517 -0.27 0.21 -7.19
N ALA A 518 -1.49 -0.04 -6.70
CA ALA A 518 -1.75 -0.70 -5.43
C ALA A 518 -2.86 -1.76 -5.59
N ILE A 519 -2.85 -2.49 -6.72
CA ILE A 519 -3.90 -3.41 -7.15
C ILE A 519 -3.43 -4.89 -7.12
N PRO A 520 -4.06 -5.75 -6.31
CA PRO A 520 -4.89 -5.45 -5.15
C PRO A 520 -4.06 -5.15 -3.89
N ASN A 521 -4.71 -4.53 -2.90
CA ASN A 521 -4.18 -4.41 -1.54
C ASN A 521 -4.66 -5.58 -0.68
N GLN A 522 -3.75 -6.51 -0.37
CA GLN A 522 -4.03 -7.79 0.29
C GLN A 522 -3.95 -7.75 1.82
N LEU A 523 -3.56 -6.64 2.44
CA LEU A 523 -3.59 -6.53 3.91
C LEU A 523 -3.82 -5.10 4.37
N GLY A 524 -2.98 -4.16 3.94
CA GLY A 524 -3.07 -2.77 4.40
C GLY A 524 -2.79 -2.59 5.90
N PRO A 525 -3.00 -1.38 6.43
CA PRO A 525 -3.12 -0.16 5.64
C PRO A 525 -1.84 0.13 4.83
N SER A 526 -1.99 0.68 3.62
CA SER A 526 -0.89 1.18 2.78
C SER A 526 -0.97 2.69 2.72
N TYR A 527 0.14 3.41 2.79
CA TYR A 527 0.20 4.87 2.88
C TYR A 527 0.98 5.46 1.71
N ILE A 528 0.34 6.35 0.96
CA ILE A 528 0.93 7.06 -0.18
C ILE A 528 0.78 8.56 0.07
N PHE A 529 1.85 9.27 0.39
CA PHE A 529 1.72 10.67 0.79
C PHE A 529 2.86 11.60 0.39
N ASN A 530 2.57 12.88 0.18
CA ASN A 530 3.58 13.89 -0.16
C ASN A 530 4.44 13.52 -1.39
N ASN A 531 3.91 12.76 -2.35
CA ASN A 531 4.59 12.49 -3.61
C ASN A 531 4.20 13.53 -4.66
N THR A 532 5.05 13.71 -5.66
CA THR A 532 4.76 14.54 -6.83
C THR A 532 4.78 13.68 -8.07
N ILE A 533 3.65 13.69 -8.79
CA ILE A 533 3.42 12.86 -9.98
C ILE A 533 3.08 13.81 -11.12
N HIS A 534 3.86 13.76 -12.19
CA HIS A 534 3.71 14.64 -13.34
C HIS A 534 4.20 13.98 -14.62
N HIS A 535 3.78 14.51 -15.77
CA HIS A 535 4.20 14.03 -17.10
C HIS A 535 4.12 12.49 -17.29
N LEU A 536 3.03 11.86 -16.84
CA LEU A 536 2.75 10.46 -17.16
C LEU A 536 2.52 10.29 -18.68
N GLY A 537 2.90 9.12 -19.17
CA GLY A 537 2.91 8.74 -20.57
C GLY A 537 3.90 7.59 -20.78
N ASP A 538 3.43 6.49 -21.37
CA ASP A 538 4.26 5.39 -21.87
C ASP A 538 5.02 5.76 -23.17
N GLU A 539 5.71 4.82 -23.82
CA GLU A 539 6.42 5.10 -25.09
C GLU A 539 5.50 5.64 -26.21
N ARG A 540 4.18 5.51 -26.08
CA ARG A 540 3.18 5.98 -27.04
C ARG A 540 2.55 7.32 -26.61
N GLY A 541 3.01 7.89 -25.50
CA GLY A 541 2.41 9.06 -24.86
C GLY A 541 1.04 8.80 -24.25
N ARG A 542 0.71 7.53 -23.93
CA ARG A 542 -0.56 7.16 -23.28
C ARG A 542 -0.36 6.93 -21.79
N SER A 543 -1.34 7.32 -20.98
CA SER A 543 -1.35 7.09 -19.54
C SER A 543 -2.72 6.61 -19.08
N TRP A 544 -2.84 6.05 -17.88
CA TRP A 544 -4.10 5.68 -17.24
C TRP A 544 -4.42 6.52 -16.01
N ALA A 545 -3.66 6.37 -14.92
CA ALA A 545 -3.95 7.05 -13.66
C ALA A 545 -2.67 7.32 -12.85
N ALA A 546 -2.67 8.38 -12.05
CA ALA A 546 -1.64 8.63 -11.05
C ALA A 546 -1.68 7.59 -9.93
N PHE A 547 -2.88 7.19 -9.50
CA PHE A 547 -3.10 6.11 -8.55
C PHE A 547 -4.04 5.05 -9.15
N LYS A 548 -3.50 3.87 -9.45
CA LYS A 548 -4.22 2.73 -10.03
C LYS A 548 -4.67 1.79 -8.91
N LEU A 549 -5.97 1.68 -8.70
CA LEU A 549 -6.59 0.90 -7.61
C LEU A 549 -7.63 -0.09 -8.15
N GLY A 550 -7.86 -1.21 -7.47
CA GLY A 550 -8.90 -2.16 -7.83
C GLY A 550 -8.84 -3.49 -7.06
N GLY A 551 -9.71 -4.44 -7.41
CA GLY A 551 -9.68 -5.81 -6.91
C GLY A 551 -10.12 -6.04 -5.47
N LEU A 552 -10.84 -5.12 -4.82
CA LEU A 552 -11.26 -5.26 -3.42
C LEU A 552 -12.25 -6.41 -3.17
N TYR A 553 -13.14 -6.76 -4.07
CA TYR A 553 -14.02 -7.92 -3.93
C TYR A 553 -13.35 -9.21 -4.39
N ALA A 554 -12.53 -9.15 -5.44
CA ALA A 554 -11.85 -10.33 -5.99
C ALA A 554 -10.68 -10.79 -5.12
N ALA A 555 -9.99 -9.87 -4.46
CA ALA A 555 -8.91 -10.17 -3.53
C ALA A 555 -9.01 -9.24 -2.29
N PRO A 556 -10.01 -9.47 -1.43
CA PRO A 556 -10.42 -8.56 -0.37
C PRO A 556 -9.46 -8.52 0.80
N ALA A 557 -9.00 -7.32 1.17
CA ALA A 557 -8.37 -7.10 2.47
C ALA A 557 -8.09 -5.64 2.84
N GLY A 558 -7.30 -4.94 2.02
CA GLY A 558 -6.52 -3.80 2.52
C GLY A 558 -7.02 -2.44 2.09
N ARG A 559 -6.90 -1.47 3.00
CA ARG A 559 -7.18 -0.06 2.76
C ARG A 559 -5.95 0.69 2.28
N THR A 560 -6.08 1.54 1.27
CA THR A 560 -5.03 2.44 0.78
C THR A 560 -5.33 3.89 1.17
N LEU A 561 -4.40 4.54 1.88
CA LEU A 561 -4.51 5.91 2.39
C LEU A 561 -3.62 6.82 1.53
N ILE A 562 -4.22 7.82 0.87
CA ILE A 562 -3.58 8.68 -0.13
C ILE A 562 -3.70 10.14 0.32
N PHE A 563 -2.59 10.73 0.75
CA PHE A 563 -2.59 12.02 1.45
C PHE A 563 -1.63 13.05 0.87
N ASN A 564 -2.07 14.29 0.71
CA ASN A 564 -1.15 15.41 0.42
C ASN A 564 -0.23 15.19 -0.81
N ASN A 565 -0.66 14.41 -1.80
CA ASN A 565 0.08 14.22 -3.04
C ASN A 565 -0.26 15.32 -4.05
N LEU A 566 0.75 15.72 -4.83
CA LEU A 566 0.64 16.71 -5.89
C LEU A 566 0.64 16.00 -7.25
N VAL A 567 -0.51 15.96 -7.91
CA VAL A 567 -0.68 15.35 -9.23
C VAL A 567 -0.90 16.45 -10.26
N LEU A 568 0.09 16.63 -11.14
CA LEU A 568 0.12 17.64 -12.18
C LEU A 568 0.25 16.95 -13.54
N ASP A 569 -0.85 16.40 -14.04
CA ASP A 569 -0.80 15.53 -15.22
C ASP A 569 -1.72 16.00 -16.35
N GLN A 570 -1.21 15.96 -17.56
CA GLN A 570 -1.95 16.42 -18.73
C GLN A 570 -2.91 15.37 -19.29
N SER A 571 -2.62 14.08 -19.11
CA SER A 571 -3.24 12.98 -19.86
C SER A 571 -3.91 11.92 -18.99
N ALA A 572 -3.49 11.78 -17.74
CA ALA A 572 -3.94 10.74 -16.81
C ALA A 572 -5.16 11.14 -15.99
N ASN A 573 -5.81 10.14 -15.40
CA ASN A 573 -6.72 10.33 -14.28
C ASN A 573 -5.93 10.53 -12.97
N GLY A 574 -6.55 11.12 -11.94
CA GLY A 574 -6.00 11.16 -10.58
C GLY A 574 -6.04 9.78 -9.94
N VAL A 575 -7.15 9.44 -9.28
CA VAL A 575 -7.44 8.09 -8.78
C VAL A 575 -8.26 7.34 -9.82
N GLY A 576 -7.76 6.22 -10.33
CA GLY A 576 -8.41 5.42 -11.36
C GLY A 576 -8.74 4.00 -10.89
N ALA A 577 -10.01 3.62 -11.02
CA ALA A 577 -10.46 2.23 -10.90
C ALA A 577 -9.93 1.38 -12.06
N SER A 578 -9.22 0.30 -11.78
CA SER A 578 -8.66 -0.60 -12.77
C SER A 578 -9.21 -2.01 -12.63
N ASN A 579 -9.24 -2.72 -13.76
CA ASN A 579 -9.74 -4.08 -13.82
C ASN A 579 -8.78 -5.04 -13.12
N PHE A 580 -9.26 -5.72 -12.08
CA PHE A 580 -8.65 -6.92 -11.55
C PHE A 580 -9.68 -8.02 -11.46
N ALA A 581 -9.56 -9.07 -12.28
CA ALA A 581 -10.55 -10.15 -12.38
C ALA A 581 -12.00 -9.66 -12.60
N GLN A 582 -12.19 -8.62 -13.42
CA GLN A 582 -13.45 -7.90 -13.66
C GLN A 582 -13.98 -7.09 -12.47
N ASP A 583 -13.18 -6.96 -11.42
CA ASP A 583 -13.49 -6.17 -10.24
C ASP A 583 -12.71 -4.84 -10.23
N TYR A 584 -13.48 -3.75 -10.18
CA TYR A 584 -13.00 -2.38 -10.18
C TYR A 584 -13.11 -1.71 -8.79
N THR A 585 -13.53 -2.47 -7.77
CA THR A 585 -13.69 -1.93 -6.40
C THR A 585 -12.35 -1.74 -5.72
N TYR A 586 -12.24 -0.71 -4.89
CA TYR A 586 -11.07 -0.46 -4.04
C TYR A 586 -11.47 0.20 -2.74
N TRP A 587 -10.73 -0.04 -1.65
CA TRP A 587 -10.98 0.60 -0.36
C TRP A 587 -9.92 1.64 -0.08
N SER A 588 -10.30 2.92 -0.06
CA SER A 588 -9.32 4.01 0.09
C SER A 588 -9.79 5.15 0.98
N TRP A 589 -8.82 5.93 1.45
CA TRP A 589 -9.03 7.24 2.06
C TRP A 589 -8.12 8.23 1.34
N VAL A 590 -8.73 9.15 0.60
CA VAL A 590 -8.03 10.12 -0.24
C VAL A 590 -8.30 11.52 0.31
N GLN A 591 -7.27 12.18 0.86
CA GLN A 591 -7.46 13.47 1.53
C GLN A 591 -6.34 14.48 1.27
N ASN A 592 -6.71 15.76 1.13
CA ASN A 592 -5.80 16.89 0.93
C ASN A 592 -4.85 16.78 -0.27
N ASN A 593 -5.19 15.99 -1.28
CA ASN A 593 -4.42 15.91 -2.51
C ASN A 593 -4.79 17.05 -3.47
N ILE A 594 -3.87 17.38 -4.38
CA ILE A 594 -4.12 18.27 -5.50
C ILE A 594 -4.12 17.42 -6.78
N PHE A 595 -5.24 17.44 -7.51
CA PHE A 595 -5.38 16.82 -8.81
C PHE A 595 -5.62 17.90 -9.86
N ILE A 596 -4.62 18.18 -10.70
CA ILE A 596 -4.75 19.08 -11.84
C ILE A 596 -4.61 18.25 -13.11
N ASN A 597 -5.72 18.13 -13.84
CA ASN A 597 -5.82 17.38 -15.08
C ASN A 597 -6.03 18.31 -16.28
N GLN A 598 -5.64 17.90 -17.48
CA GLN A 598 -5.99 18.63 -18.71
C GLN A 598 -6.87 17.84 -19.67
N ALA A 599 -6.72 16.52 -19.76
CA ALA A 599 -7.46 15.71 -20.72
C ALA A 599 -8.99 15.81 -20.60
N PHE A 600 -9.69 15.91 -21.73
CA PHE A 600 -11.14 15.86 -21.82
C PHE A 600 -11.65 14.78 -22.79
N TRP A 601 -11.55 13.51 -22.37
CA TRP A 601 -12.04 12.36 -23.13
C TRP A 601 -12.94 11.47 -22.27
N GLN A 602 -13.68 10.53 -22.90
CA GLN A 602 -14.69 9.70 -22.23
C GLN A 602 -14.20 9.08 -20.91
N ASN A 603 -12.98 8.52 -20.89
CA ASN A 603 -12.38 7.80 -19.75
C ASN A 603 -11.04 8.41 -19.26
N LYS A 604 -10.79 9.70 -19.50
CA LYS A 604 -9.53 10.40 -19.12
C LYS A 604 -9.77 11.73 -18.47
N GLY A 605 -8.83 12.20 -17.66
CA GLY A 605 -8.85 13.52 -17.01
C GLY A 605 -9.86 13.65 -15.88
N TYR A 606 -10.29 12.52 -15.31
CA TYR A 606 -11.03 12.49 -14.04
C TYR A 606 -10.05 12.63 -12.88
N ALA A 607 -10.39 13.44 -11.90
CA ALA A 607 -9.68 13.43 -10.62
C ALA A 607 -9.93 12.13 -9.85
N VAL A 608 -11.14 11.57 -9.97
CA VAL A 608 -11.56 10.33 -9.31
C VAL A 608 -12.47 9.52 -10.21
N ILE A 609 -12.19 8.22 -10.30
CA ILE A 609 -13.09 7.18 -10.83
C ILE A 609 -13.28 6.13 -9.73
N ASP A 610 -14.42 6.17 -9.04
CA ASP A 610 -14.91 5.22 -8.06
C ASP A 610 -16.38 4.85 -8.35
N ASN A 611 -16.58 3.82 -9.16
CA ASN A 611 -17.92 3.45 -9.64
C ASN A 611 -18.79 2.79 -8.58
N VAL A 612 -18.17 2.25 -7.53
CA VAL A 612 -18.86 1.47 -6.51
C VAL A 612 -18.91 2.27 -5.21
N GLY A 613 -17.88 3.07 -4.92
CA GLY A 613 -17.83 4.10 -3.87
C GLY A 613 -17.31 3.61 -2.52
N PHE A 614 -16.31 2.72 -2.53
CA PHE A 614 -15.64 2.29 -1.31
C PHE A 614 -14.49 3.24 -0.90
N GLY A 615 -14.14 4.21 -1.75
CA GLY A 615 -13.25 5.31 -1.40
C GLY A 615 -13.95 6.37 -0.56
N TYR A 616 -13.20 6.94 0.39
CA TYR A 616 -13.59 8.14 1.12
C TYR A 616 -12.76 9.33 0.62
N PHE A 617 -13.39 10.34 0.03
CA PHE A 617 -12.72 11.47 -0.61
C PHE A 617 -13.03 12.78 0.12
N ALA A 618 -12.02 13.34 0.80
CA ALA A 618 -12.20 14.52 1.63
C ALA A 618 -11.17 15.63 1.35
N ASN A 619 -11.65 16.85 1.18
CA ASN A 619 -10.84 18.07 1.07
C ASN A 619 -9.71 18.00 0.02
N ASN A 620 -9.94 17.33 -1.11
CA ASN A 620 -8.99 17.30 -2.23
C ASN A 620 -9.30 18.43 -3.21
N LEU A 621 -8.30 19.21 -3.62
CA LEU A 621 -8.45 20.20 -4.69
C LEU A 621 -8.43 19.48 -6.04
N MET A 622 -9.55 19.52 -6.76
CA MET A 622 -9.72 18.84 -8.04
C MET A 622 -10.02 19.85 -9.15
N VAL A 623 -9.16 19.91 -10.16
CA VAL A 623 -9.32 20.87 -11.27
C VAL A 623 -9.03 20.16 -12.59
N ASN A 624 -9.94 20.30 -13.57
CA ASN A 624 -9.63 19.99 -14.96
C ASN A 624 -9.54 21.30 -15.75
N LEU A 625 -8.36 21.61 -16.28
CA LEU A 625 -8.07 22.89 -16.93
C LEU A 625 -8.77 23.04 -18.29
N GLN A 626 -9.13 21.94 -18.96
CA GLN A 626 -9.86 21.98 -20.24
C GLN A 626 -11.38 22.04 -20.02
N ALA A 627 -11.89 21.30 -19.03
CA ALA A 627 -13.31 21.29 -18.70
C ALA A 627 -13.76 22.50 -17.86
N GLU A 628 -12.80 23.22 -17.27
CA GLU A 628 -13.00 24.31 -16.31
C GLU A 628 -13.80 23.91 -15.05
N GLN A 629 -13.92 22.61 -14.78
CA GLN A 629 -14.59 22.04 -13.62
C GLN A 629 -14.00 20.66 -13.27
N PRO A 630 -14.05 20.20 -12.01
CA PRO A 630 -13.60 18.87 -11.66
C PRO A 630 -14.39 17.81 -12.43
N ARG A 631 -13.69 16.78 -12.89
CA ARG A 631 -14.30 15.58 -13.47
C ARG A 631 -14.22 14.46 -12.46
N VAL A 632 -15.36 13.98 -12.02
CA VAL A 632 -15.48 12.93 -11.01
C VAL A 632 -16.53 11.92 -11.45
N GLN A 633 -16.22 10.64 -11.29
CA GLN A 633 -17.15 9.55 -11.39
C GLN A 633 -17.14 8.81 -10.05
N GLY A 634 -18.12 9.09 -9.19
CA GLY A 634 -18.13 8.59 -7.80
C GLY A 634 -18.65 9.65 -6.82
N GLN A 635 -18.68 9.31 -5.54
CA GLN A 635 -19.11 10.21 -4.47
C GLN A 635 -17.91 10.96 -3.91
N ILE A 636 -18.04 12.27 -3.72
CA ILE A 636 -17.10 13.08 -2.95
C ILE A 636 -17.74 13.36 -1.59
N ASP A 637 -17.12 12.86 -0.52
CA ASP A 637 -17.70 12.94 0.83
C ASP A 637 -17.55 14.32 1.44
N VAL A 638 -16.39 14.95 1.25
CA VAL A 638 -16.14 16.32 1.68
C VAL A 638 -15.48 17.10 0.54
N PRO A 639 -16.20 18.01 -0.13
CA PRO A 639 -15.62 18.91 -1.12
C PRO A 639 -14.50 19.76 -0.51
N TYR A 640 -13.58 20.27 -1.35
CA TYR A 640 -12.54 21.18 -0.88
C TYR A 640 -13.14 22.49 -0.34
N GLN A 641 -12.79 22.87 0.90
CA GLN A 641 -13.48 23.93 1.63
C GLN A 641 -12.83 25.32 1.49
N PHE A 642 -11.67 25.42 0.85
CA PHE A 642 -10.83 26.64 0.89
C PHE A 642 -10.53 27.23 -0.49
N GLU A 643 -11.39 27.02 -1.48
CA GLU A 643 -11.23 27.56 -2.84
C GLU A 643 -11.05 29.09 -2.83
N THR A 644 -11.80 29.80 -1.98
CA THR A 644 -11.75 31.26 -1.86
C THR A 644 -10.45 31.80 -1.28
N GLN A 645 -9.62 30.94 -0.68
CA GLN A 645 -8.30 31.32 -0.16
C GLN A 645 -7.17 31.13 -1.19
N LEU A 646 -7.48 30.55 -2.35
CA LEU A 646 -6.52 30.34 -3.43
C LEU A 646 -6.59 31.51 -4.44
N PRO A 647 -5.45 31.93 -5.03
CA PRO A 647 -5.45 32.83 -6.18
C PRO A 647 -6.28 32.27 -7.34
N ALA A 648 -6.92 33.15 -8.13
CA ALA A 648 -7.77 32.74 -9.26
C ALA A 648 -7.04 31.85 -10.29
N ASP A 649 -5.75 32.10 -10.54
CA ASP A 649 -4.92 31.33 -11.47
C ASP A 649 -4.07 30.24 -10.79
N PHE A 650 -4.34 29.89 -9.53
CA PHE A 650 -3.52 28.96 -8.74
C PHE A 650 -3.24 27.64 -9.47
N ALA A 651 -4.28 26.97 -9.97
CA ALA A 651 -4.12 25.69 -10.68
C ALA A 651 -3.34 25.84 -12.00
N LYS A 652 -3.57 26.94 -12.74
CA LYS A 652 -2.84 27.22 -13.98
C LYS A 652 -1.35 27.45 -13.71
N GLN A 653 -1.03 28.20 -12.64
CA GLN A 653 0.35 28.45 -12.22
C GLN A 653 1.06 27.17 -11.81
N LEU A 654 0.44 26.32 -10.99
CA LEU A 654 1.02 25.03 -10.61
C LEU A 654 1.31 24.15 -11.83
N ASN A 655 0.35 24.04 -12.74
CA ASN A 655 0.51 23.24 -13.95
C ASN A 655 1.56 23.80 -14.93
N GLN A 656 1.79 25.11 -14.94
CA GLN A 656 2.85 25.74 -15.74
C GLN A 656 4.24 25.59 -15.10
N GLN A 657 4.31 25.73 -13.78
CA GLN A 657 5.58 25.72 -13.04
C GLN A 657 6.07 24.32 -12.72
N GLN A 658 5.16 23.34 -12.63
CA GLN A 658 5.44 21.96 -12.24
C GLN A 658 6.34 21.88 -10.97
N PRO A 659 5.97 22.57 -9.87
CA PRO A 659 6.82 22.58 -8.69
C PRO A 659 6.80 21.21 -8.00
N ALA A 660 7.89 20.89 -7.30
CA ALA A 660 7.96 19.69 -6.47
C ALA A 660 6.95 19.70 -5.31
N PHE A 661 6.50 20.87 -4.84
CA PHE A 661 5.47 21.00 -3.82
C PHE A 661 4.76 22.36 -3.85
N THR A 662 3.69 22.45 -3.07
CA THR A 662 3.00 23.70 -2.76
C THR A 662 2.37 23.61 -1.36
N HIS A 663 1.79 24.72 -0.90
CA HIS A 663 1.05 24.78 0.36
C HIS A 663 -0.44 24.87 0.09
N LEU A 664 -1.22 23.94 0.65
CA LEU A 664 -2.67 23.92 0.54
C LEU A 664 -3.29 24.27 1.89
N PRO A 665 -4.23 25.23 1.96
CA PRO A 665 -5.09 25.41 3.13
C PRO A 665 -5.85 24.13 3.46
N VAL A 666 -5.76 23.68 4.71
CA VAL A 666 -6.42 22.46 5.17
C VAL A 666 -7.28 22.68 6.42
N GLY A 667 -7.04 23.72 7.22
CA GLY A 667 -7.82 23.99 8.43
C GLY A 667 -7.96 22.74 9.32
N PRO A 668 -9.20 22.28 9.62
CA PRO A 668 -9.41 21.10 10.48
C PRO A 668 -9.07 19.76 9.80
N PHE A 669 -8.83 19.74 8.48
CA PHE A 669 -8.53 18.52 7.72
C PHE A 669 -7.04 18.12 7.77
N ALA A 670 -6.24 18.74 8.63
CA ALA A 670 -4.85 18.35 8.85
C ALA A 670 -4.74 16.87 9.27
N ILE A 671 -3.72 16.18 8.76
CA ILE A 671 -3.54 14.75 8.98
C ILE A 671 -2.44 14.56 10.01
N ASP A 672 -2.83 14.12 11.21
CA ASP A 672 -1.89 13.98 12.32
C ASP A 672 -0.73 13.07 11.96
N ASN A 673 0.47 13.49 12.36
CA ASN A 673 1.76 12.82 12.12
C ASN A 673 2.19 12.71 10.65
N PHE A 674 1.30 12.63 9.66
CA PHE A 674 1.67 12.48 8.25
C PHE A 674 1.93 13.81 7.57
N ALA A 675 0.97 14.73 7.68
CA ALA A 675 1.01 16.05 7.07
C ALA A 675 0.29 17.06 7.98
N PRO A 676 0.92 17.43 9.12
CA PRO A 676 0.35 18.41 10.03
C PRO A 676 0.19 19.77 9.34
N ALA A 677 -0.75 20.57 9.83
CA ALA A 677 -0.88 21.95 9.39
C ALA A 677 0.14 22.84 10.11
N THR A 678 0.71 23.79 9.38
CA THR A 678 1.40 24.96 9.93
C THR A 678 0.47 25.79 10.81
N ASP A 679 1.02 26.71 11.61
CA ASP A 679 0.24 27.69 12.39
C ASP A 679 -0.72 28.52 11.52
N ALA A 680 -0.41 28.68 10.23
CA ALA A 680 -1.27 29.36 9.26
C ALA A 680 -2.40 28.45 8.69
N GLY A 681 -2.57 27.24 9.20
CA GLY A 681 -3.62 26.30 8.78
C GLY A 681 -3.39 25.66 7.41
N ARG A 682 -2.14 25.64 6.93
CA ARG A 682 -1.74 25.08 5.62
C ARG A 682 -0.84 23.87 5.80
N SER A 683 -0.98 22.88 4.92
CA SER A 683 -0.08 21.72 4.86
C SER A 683 0.67 21.70 3.54
N VAL A 684 1.88 21.12 3.55
CA VAL A 684 2.65 20.83 2.34
C VAL A 684 1.91 19.75 1.54
N VAL A 685 1.79 19.95 0.23
CA VAL A 685 1.32 18.96 -0.75
C VAL A 685 2.43 18.76 -1.79
N GLY A 686 2.79 17.51 -2.06
CA GLY A 686 4.00 17.15 -2.83
C GLY A 686 5.23 17.00 -1.93
N ILE A 687 6.42 17.00 -2.54
CA ILE A 687 7.72 16.74 -1.90
C ILE A 687 8.22 18.01 -1.19
N PRO A 688 8.17 18.08 0.16
CA PRO A 688 8.57 19.27 0.92
C PRO A 688 10.02 19.66 0.64
N ALA A 689 10.32 20.96 0.74
CA ALA A 689 11.70 21.41 0.75
C ALA A 689 12.45 20.86 1.97
N GLN A 690 13.77 20.69 1.84
CA GLN A 690 14.62 20.33 2.98
C GLN A 690 14.46 21.38 4.10
N GLY A 691 13.88 20.97 5.23
CA GLY A 691 13.66 21.82 6.41
C GLY A 691 12.19 22.10 6.77
N ASP A 692 11.23 21.88 5.85
CA ASP A 692 9.81 22.21 6.08
C ASP A 692 9.03 21.14 6.89
N ASN A 693 9.69 20.03 7.25
CA ASN A 693 9.08 18.88 7.94
C ASN A 693 9.57 18.65 9.39
N THR A 694 10.25 19.61 9.99
CA THR A 694 10.47 19.57 11.45
C THR A 694 9.22 20.11 12.15
N PRO A 695 8.48 19.32 12.94
CA PRO A 695 7.41 19.83 13.78
C PRO A 695 7.92 20.86 14.80
#